data_AF-A0A5B7TPK0-F1
#
_entry.id   AF-A0A5B7TPK0-F1
#
_cell.length_a   1.000
_cell.length_b   1.000
_cell.length_c   1.000
_cell.angle_alpha   90.00
_cell.angle_beta   90.00
_cell.angle_gamma   90.00
#
_symmetry.space_group_name_H-M   'P 1'
#
loop_
_entity.id
_entity.type
_entity.pdbx_description
1 polymer ?
#
loop_
_entity_poly.entity_id
_entity_poly.type
_entity_poly.pdbx_seq_one_letter_code
_entity_poly.pdbx_strand_id
1 'polypeptide(L)'
;MTLSVWRYSHLVLAVSSSIFILLASITGIILAFEPISNRVQPYTTNNLNEITVAEIATTLRENYTEIISLEIDKNDWVTASIIDGEGNNEIFYINPKTGENLGKPTETNSIFQFATNLHRSLFLKSIGRFFIGLTSLLLFLISITGIFLIFKKQGGFRGFFRPIVKEKFNPYYHTLFGRWLLIPILIITISGVYLSLEQFAIIPKSKIVHQEDTLFAEESLLTLSQFEIFNNTKLSDVRKIEFPFAEFPDSYFLLQLKNKEVLVNQFNGTIVSEFNYPFTALISYYSLILHTGQASILWSIILLLACIGILFFMYSGFSIALQRRKSRIKNRFKKDACEYVILIGSENGNTFHFANALHSELIRLGKKSFLAELNSYKSYKNMQQLVVMTATYGKGEAPTNAKKFNALLQTHQQGKPFDYSVVGFGSLAYPDFCQFAYDVDDMLQQHANSNRLDNVFTINNQSLESFNQWLLQWKDKENLDIRLPSTVINKKKRKTYTFEVTKNTKADEQSDNTFLIQLKVTLGKVRFKSGDLLSIVSDKDHRERLYSIGKSDGNTILISVKLHDKGYISNRLNNLNIGDKIECSIVKNKGFRLPKKAKNVVLIATGTGIGPYLGMMHENNKKSDLHLYWGGRKKESFNLYKKEIDAQLEKGNLVSLRLALSQEQKEKLYIQHVLKEDGEKISEILKNKGVVMICGSVVMQKEVTNMLDEICKKYLKKSLSYYQNKSAVLMDCY
;
A
#
# COMPACT_ATOMS: atom_id res chain seq x y z
N MET A 1 5.22 22.00 -14.54
CA MET A 1 5.16 21.28 -13.24
C MET A 1 5.23 22.25 -12.06
N THR A 2 4.11 22.86 -11.69
CA THR A 2 3.96 23.44 -10.35
C THR A 2 3.67 22.31 -9.37
N LEU A 3 4.71 21.83 -8.67
CA LEU A 3 4.53 20.86 -7.58
C LEU A 3 3.74 21.53 -6.44
N SER A 4 2.85 20.78 -5.79
CA SER A 4 2.19 21.22 -4.55
C SER A 4 3.27 21.61 -3.54
N VAL A 5 3.07 22.69 -2.77
CA VAL A 5 4.07 23.19 -1.79
C VAL A 5 4.59 22.05 -0.91
N TRP A 6 3.69 21.28 -0.30
CA TRP A 6 4.03 20.08 0.50
C TRP A 6 4.93 19.07 -0.20
N ARG A 7 4.70 18.83 -1.49
CA ARG A 7 5.45 17.85 -2.27
C ARG A 7 6.81 18.38 -2.68
N TYR A 8 6.88 19.66 -3.01
CA TYR A 8 8.14 20.34 -3.28
C TYR A 8 9.02 20.35 -2.04
N SER A 9 8.46 20.78 -0.89
CA SER A 9 9.16 20.77 0.40
C SER A 9 9.64 19.37 0.77
N HIS A 10 8.79 18.35 0.69
CA HIS A 10 9.19 16.97 0.99
C HIS A 10 10.36 16.49 0.11
N LEU A 11 10.32 16.80 -1.19
CA LEU A 11 11.40 16.44 -2.12
C LEU A 11 12.69 17.20 -1.82
N VAL A 12 12.62 18.52 -1.61
CA VAL A 12 13.79 19.36 -1.36
C VAL A 12 14.48 18.95 -0.07
N LEU A 13 13.71 18.79 1.01
CA LEU A 13 14.22 18.33 2.30
C LEU A 13 14.90 16.97 2.18
N ALA A 14 14.26 16.01 1.49
CA ALA A 14 14.81 14.67 1.31
C ALA A 14 16.08 14.67 0.46
N VAL A 15 16.15 15.48 -0.59
CA VAL A 15 17.34 15.56 -1.44
C VAL A 15 18.50 16.23 -0.71
N SER A 16 18.25 17.36 -0.02
CA SER A 16 19.31 18.11 0.69
C SER A 16 19.93 17.34 1.85
N SER A 17 19.19 16.44 2.49
CA SER A 17 19.64 15.64 3.64
C SER A 17 20.00 14.19 3.29
N SER A 18 19.87 13.78 2.02
CA SER A 18 19.96 12.37 1.60
C SER A 18 21.23 11.65 2.05
N ILE A 19 22.41 12.25 1.88
CA ILE A 19 23.70 11.64 2.25
C ILE A 19 23.78 11.40 3.75
N PHE A 20 23.39 12.38 4.57
CA PHE A 20 23.45 12.25 6.02
C PHE A 20 22.39 11.29 6.56
N ILE A 21 21.18 11.28 6.00
CA ILE A 21 20.14 10.30 6.36
C ILE A 21 20.60 8.88 6.03
N LEU A 22 21.29 8.68 4.90
CA LEU A 22 21.86 7.39 4.53
C LEU A 22 22.84 6.89 5.60
N LEU A 23 23.81 7.74 5.96
CA LEU A 23 24.83 7.43 6.96
C LEU A 23 24.20 7.16 8.33
N ALA A 24 23.30 8.04 8.79
CA ALA A 24 22.60 7.90 10.06
C ALA A 24 21.73 6.63 10.11
N SER A 25 21.09 6.25 9.00
CA SER A 25 20.26 5.04 8.93
C SER A 25 21.10 3.77 8.92
N ILE A 26 22.23 3.74 8.20
CA ILE A 26 23.13 2.58 8.18
C ILE A 26 23.77 2.37 9.55
N THR A 27 24.29 3.44 10.15
CA THR A 27 24.85 3.36 11.50
C THR A 27 23.78 3.05 12.55
N GLY A 28 22.57 3.60 12.41
CA GLY A 28 21.43 3.29 13.27
C GLY A 28 21.01 1.81 13.20
N ILE A 29 21.09 1.17 12.03
CA ILE A 29 20.90 -0.28 11.88
C ILE A 29 21.91 -1.04 12.74
N ILE A 30 23.19 -0.68 12.66
CA ILE A 30 24.27 -1.32 13.42
C ILE A 30 24.03 -1.11 14.93
N LEU A 31 23.76 0.12 15.37
CA LEU A 31 23.55 0.45 16.78
C LEU A 31 22.27 -0.17 17.36
N ALA A 32 21.22 -0.36 16.57
CA ALA A 32 20.02 -1.04 17.02
C ALA A 32 20.26 -2.53 17.38
N PHE A 33 21.30 -3.16 16.83
CA PHE A 33 21.71 -4.51 17.23
C PHE A 33 22.47 -4.56 18.56
N GLU A 34 23.06 -3.46 19.03
CA GLU A 34 23.87 -3.46 20.25
C GLU A 34 23.05 -3.87 21.49
N PRO A 35 21.88 -3.28 21.79
CA PRO A 35 21.09 -3.71 22.95
C PRO A 35 20.58 -5.16 22.82
N ILE A 36 20.36 -5.64 21.59
CA ILE A 36 19.93 -7.01 21.32
C ILE A 36 21.08 -7.97 21.65
N SER A 37 22.31 -7.63 21.23
CA SER A 37 23.50 -8.44 21.49
C SER A 37 23.86 -8.47 22.97
N ASN A 38 23.70 -7.34 23.68
CA ASN A 38 24.05 -7.25 25.09
C ASN A 38 23.11 -8.10 25.96
N ARG A 39 21.80 -8.07 25.72
CA ARG A 39 20.85 -8.83 26.57
C ARG A 39 20.86 -10.35 26.38
N VAL A 40 21.63 -10.87 25.42
CA VAL A 40 21.87 -12.31 25.25
C VAL A 40 23.09 -12.78 26.06
N GLN A 41 23.87 -11.86 26.63
CA GLN A 41 25.04 -12.19 27.43
C GLN A 41 24.64 -12.85 28.77
N PRO A 42 25.48 -13.74 29.32
CA PRO A 42 25.19 -14.49 30.54
C PRO A 42 25.09 -13.63 31.80
N TYR A 43 25.54 -12.36 31.75
CA TYR A 43 25.50 -11.41 32.88
C TYR A 43 24.11 -10.79 33.11
N THR A 44 23.16 -10.98 32.19
CA THR A 44 21.81 -10.41 32.33
C THR A 44 21.04 -11.14 33.42
N THR A 45 20.64 -10.38 34.44
CA THR A 45 19.91 -10.90 35.59
C THR A 45 18.41 -10.82 35.34
N ASN A 46 17.81 -11.96 34.99
CA ASN A 46 16.36 -12.08 35.01
C ASN A 46 15.96 -12.14 36.49
N ASN A 47 15.24 -11.11 36.99
CA ASN A 47 14.56 -11.01 38.30
C ASN A 47 14.90 -9.78 39.18
N LEU A 48 15.43 -8.68 38.60
CA LEU A 48 15.61 -7.42 39.35
C LEU A 48 14.32 -6.89 40.04
N ASN A 49 13.14 -7.25 39.54
CA ASN A 49 11.85 -6.87 40.14
C ASN A 49 11.55 -7.62 41.44
N GLU A 50 12.20 -8.75 41.68
CA GLU A 50 11.96 -9.60 42.85
C GLU A 50 12.86 -9.17 44.01
N ILE A 51 14.08 -8.73 43.70
CA ILE A 51 15.13 -8.41 44.67
C ILE A 51 14.96 -7.00 45.24
N THR A 52 15.04 -6.87 46.56
CA THR A 52 14.99 -5.56 47.24
C THR A 52 16.39 -4.96 47.41
N VAL A 53 16.46 -3.64 47.66
CA VAL A 53 17.74 -2.99 48.00
C VAL A 53 18.32 -3.57 49.29
N ALA A 54 17.47 -3.93 50.26
CA ALA A 54 17.92 -4.53 51.52
C ALA A 54 18.64 -5.87 51.30
N GLU A 55 18.06 -6.75 50.48
CA GLU A 55 18.63 -8.06 50.18
C GLU A 55 20.03 -7.93 49.56
N ILE A 56 20.17 -7.13 48.50
CA ILE A 56 21.47 -7.00 47.81
C ILE A 56 22.50 -6.25 48.66
N ALA A 57 22.11 -5.20 49.40
CA ALA A 57 23.03 -4.46 50.24
C ALA A 57 23.58 -5.34 51.37
N THR A 58 22.74 -6.20 51.95
CA THR A 58 23.18 -7.21 52.94
C THR A 58 24.10 -8.25 52.29
N THR A 59 23.69 -8.86 51.17
CA THR A 59 24.52 -9.87 50.48
C THR A 59 25.88 -9.32 50.06
N LEU A 60 25.98 -8.05 49.67
CA LEU A 60 27.26 -7.46 49.32
C LEU A 60 28.13 -7.20 50.53
N ARG A 61 27.59 -6.64 51.63
CA ARG A 61 28.35 -6.44 52.87
C ARG A 61 28.85 -7.76 53.50
N GLU A 62 28.15 -8.86 53.27
CA GLU A 62 28.59 -10.20 53.71
C GLU A 62 29.74 -10.75 52.85
N ASN A 63 29.75 -10.44 51.55
CA ASN A 63 30.72 -10.99 50.60
C ASN A 63 31.95 -10.10 50.36
N TYR A 64 31.86 -8.80 50.63
CA TYR A 64 32.90 -7.81 50.34
C TYR A 64 33.07 -6.83 51.50
N THR A 65 34.32 -6.56 51.88
CA THR A 65 34.68 -5.71 53.02
C THR A 65 34.41 -4.23 52.79
N GLU A 66 34.69 -3.70 51.60
CA GLU A 66 34.51 -2.28 51.27
C GLU A 66 33.84 -2.12 49.91
N ILE A 67 32.60 -1.64 49.91
CA ILE A 67 31.82 -1.37 48.69
C ILE A 67 31.67 0.13 48.55
N ILE A 68 31.99 0.65 47.38
CA ILE A 68 31.86 2.08 47.06
C ILE A 68 30.48 2.35 46.47
N SER A 69 30.13 1.59 45.43
CA SER A 69 28.86 1.80 44.74
C SER A 69 28.39 0.55 44.00
N LEU A 70 27.09 0.53 43.75
CA LEU A 70 26.42 -0.43 42.91
C LEU A 70 25.68 0.33 41.81
N GLU A 71 25.95 -0.01 40.56
CA GLU A 71 25.32 0.60 39.40
C GLU A 71 24.56 -0.46 38.60
N ILE A 72 23.34 -0.12 38.18
CA ILE A 72 22.53 -0.94 37.30
C ILE A 72 22.55 -0.27 35.94
N ASP A 73 23.18 -0.94 34.99
CA ASP A 73 23.30 -0.42 33.64
C ASP A 73 21.98 -0.60 32.85
N LYS A 74 21.96 -0.05 31.64
CA LYS A 74 20.79 -0.10 30.73
C LYS A 74 20.46 -1.52 30.21
N ASN A 75 21.33 -2.49 30.42
CA ASN A 75 21.18 -3.88 30.02
C ASN A 75 20.70 -4.76 31.19
N ASP A 76 20.33 -4.15 32.32
CA ASP A 76 19.98 -4.83 33.57
C ASP A 76 21.18 -5.63 34.14
N TRP A 77 22.40 -5.19 33.84
CA TRP A 77 23.63 -5.70 34.47
C TRP A 77 23.92 -4.90 35.73
N VAL A 78 24.22 -5.63 36.79
CA VAL A 78 24.55 -5.04 38.09
C VAL A 78 26.06 -5.07 38.24
N THR A 79 26.64 -3.90 38.40
CA THR A 79 28.09 -3.72 38.54
C THR A 79 28.37 -3.19 39.95
N ALA A 80 29.31 -3.81 40.66
CA ALA A 80 29.80 -3.32 41.94
C ALA A 80 31.20 -2.71 41.76
N SER A 81 31.45 -1.59 42.43
CA SER A 81 32.77 -1.00 42.62
C SER A 81 33.16 -1.22 44.07
N ILE A 82 34.23 -1.96 44.29
CA ILE A 82 34.72 -2.33 45.62
C ILE A 82 36.19 -1.92 45.78
N ILE A 83 36.64 -1.85 47.03
CA ILE A 83 38.07 -1.77 47.37
C ILE A 83 38.49 -3.17 47.84
N ASP A 84 39.47 -3.76 47.15
CA ASP A 84 40.01 -5.06 47.52
C ASP A 84 40.90 -4.95 48.78
N GLY A 85 41.31 -6.10 49.34
CA GLY A 85 42.18 -6.14 50.52
C GLY A 85 43.58 -5.56 50.31
N GLU A 86 43.96 -5.24 49.07
CA GLU A 86 45.22 -4.58 48.71
C GLU A 86 45.04 -3.05 48.51
N GLY A 87 43.82 -2.53 48.64
CA GLY A 87 43.49 -1.12 48.47
C GLY A 87 43.24 -0.69 47.02
N ASN A 88 43.13 -1.62 46.07
CA ASN A 88 42.81 -1.32 44.68
C ASN A 88 41.30 -1.25 44.46
N ASN A 89 40.87 -0.31 43.60
CA ASN A 89 39.47 -0.24 43.17
C ASN A 89 39.20 -1.28 42.07
N GLU A 90 38.33 -2.25 42.33
CA GLU A 90 37.89 -3.24 41.36
C GLU A 90 36.43 -3.01 40.97
N ILE A 91 36.14 -3.18 39.67
CA ILE A 91 34.79 -3.07 39.10
C ILE A 91 34.47 -4.39 38.39
N PHE A 92 33.37 -5.03 38.78
CA PHE A 92 32.90 -6.28 38.17
C PHE A 92 31.38 -6.43 38.19
N TYR A 93 30.86 -7.24 37.27
CA TYR A 93 29.48 -7.68 37.27
C TYR A 93 29.24 -8.62 38.44
N ILE A 94 28.09 -8.47 39.09
CA ILE A 94 27.70 -9.30 40.23
C ILE A 94 26.37 -9.98 39.98
N ASN A 95 26.19 -11.16 40.56
CA ASN A 95 24.88 -11.78 40.71
C ASN A 95 24.13 -11.09 41.88
N PRO A 96 23.00 -10.41 41.63
CA PRO A 96 22.25 -9.66 42.65
C PRO A 96 21.72 -10.50 43.81
N LYS A 97 21.57 -11.81 43.61
CA LYS A 97 21.00 -12.73 44.60
C LYS A 97 22.07 -13.45 45.42
N THR A 98 23.22 -13.75 44.81
CA THR A 98 24.29 -14.52 45.47
C THR A 98 25.51 -13.68 45.84
N GLY A 99 25.66 -12.47 45.27
CA GLY A 99 26.86 -11.63 45.42
C GLY A 99 28.06 -12.12 44.61
N GLU A 100 27.92 -13.21 43.85
CA GLU A 100 29.01 -13.84 43.09
C GLU A 100 29.53 -12.91 42.00
N ASN A 101 30.86 -12.82 41.86
CA ASN A 101 31.53 -12.08 40.80
C ASN A 101 31.38 -12.83 39.47
N LEU A 102 30.72 -12.19 38.50
CA LEU A 102 30.46 -12.73 37.17
C LEU A 102 31.52 -12.32 36.13
N GLY A 103 32.47 -11.44 36.48
CA GLY A 103 33.56 -10.99 35.62
C GLY A 103 33.63 -9.47 35.42
N LYS A 104 34.73 -8.97 34.84
CA LYS A 104 34.97 -7.53 34.64
C LYS A 104 34.15 -6.95 33.46
N PRO A 105 33.72 -5.68 33.49
CA PRO A 105 33.04 -5.05 32.38
C PRO A 105 33.87 -5.08 31.10
N THR A 106 33.34 -5.70 30.05
CA THR A 106 34.03 -5.79 28.76
C THR A 106 33.91 -4.48 27.98
N GLU A 107 34.97 -4.07 27.29
CA GLU A 107 34.90 -2.94 26.36
C GLU A 107 33.87 -3.20 25.25
N THR A 108 33.16 -2.14 24.86
CA THR A 108 32.19 -2.22 23.76
C THR A 108 32.87 -2.66 22.47
N ASN A 109 32.24 -3.55 21.71
CA ASN A 109 32.79 -4.05 20.44
C ASN A 109 33.17 -2.88 19.51
N SER A 110 34.33 -2.98 18.86
CA SER A 110 34.89 -1.94 17.99
C SER A 110 33.93 -1.48 16.89
N ILE A 111 33.06 -2.37 16.39
CA ILE A 111 32.05 -2.02 15.40
C ILE A 111 31.00 -1.04 15.95
N PHE A 112 30.58 -1.19 17.21
CA PHE A 112 29.62 -0.29 17.86
C PHE A 112 30.28 1.04 18.22
N GLN A 113 31.54 1.03 18.64
CA GLN A 113 32.30 2.27 18.86
C GLN A 113 32.47 3.07 17.56
N PHE A 114 32.87 2.41 16.48
CA PHE A 114 32.96 3.02 15.15
C PHE A 114 31.62 3.60 14.71
N ALA A 115 30.55 2.81 14.80
CA ALA A 115 29.21 3.24 14.42
C ALA A 115 28.72 4.42 15.29
N THR A 116 28.99 4.42 16.59
CA THR A 116 28.63 5.50 17.51
C THR A 116 29.33 6.81 17.14
N ASN A 117 30.63 6.76 16.88
CA ASN A 117 31.40 7.95 16.53
C ASN A 117 30.96 8.54 15.18
N LEU A 118 30.71 7.68 14.19
CA LEU A 118 30.17 8.08 12.89
C LEU A 118 28.75 8.65 13.03
N HIS A 119 27.87 7.96 13.75
CA HIS A 119 26.46 8.34 13.93
C HIS A 119 26.30 9.66 14.67
N ARG A 120 27.07 9.88 15.74
CA ARG A 120 26.93 11.06 16.61
C ARG A 120 27.68 12.28 16.07
N SER A 121 28.80 12.08 15.39
CA SER A 121 29.73 13.17 15.10
C SER A 121 30.43 13.11 13.76
N LEU A 122 30.17 12.11 12.91
CA LEU A 122 30.84 11.93 11.62
C LEU A 122 32.38 11.91 11.70
N PHE A 123 32.95 11.62 12.87
CA PHE A 123 34.38 11.82 13.22
C PHE A 123 34.87 13.28 13.17
N LEU A 124 33.96 14.26 13.10
CA LEU A 124 34.22 15.69 13.00
C LEU A 124 33.89 16.47 14.29
N LYS A 125 33.81 15.78 15.44
CA LYS A 125 33.53 16.37 16.76
C LYS A 125 32.28 17.28 16.72
N SER A 126 32.38 18.53 17.15
CA SER A 126 31.25 19.47 17.24
C SER A 126 30.62 19.80 15.89
N ILE A 127 31.42 19.90 14.82
CA ILE A 127 30.91 20.19 13.47
C ILE A 127 30.01 19.06 12.99
N GLY A 128 30.45 17.81 13.15
CA GLY A 128 29.61 16.68 12.73
C GLY A 128 28.40 16.46 13.64
N ARG A 129 28.50 16.75 14.95
CA ARG A 129 27.33 16.78 15.85
C ARG A 129 26.26 17.75 15.35
N PHE A 130 26.67 18.91 14.85
CA PHE A 130 25.74 19.88 14.27
C PHE A 130 25.03 19.32 13.04
N PHE A 131 25.77 18.72 12.08
CA PHE A 131 25.17 18.14 10.88
C PHE A 131 24.23 16.96 11.18
N ILE A 132 24.57 16.10 12.13
CA ILE A 132 23.69 15.00 12.57
C ILE A 132 22.44 15.53 13.26
N GLY A 133 22.57 16.56 14.10
CA GLY A 133 21.43 17.26 14.71
C GLY A 133 20.50 17.87 13.67
N LEU A 134 21.07 18.60 12.70
CA LEU A 134 20.33 19.15 11.57
C LEU A 134 19.66 18.05 10.73
N THR A 135 20.33 16.92 10.52
CA THR A 135 19.77 15.77 9.80
C THR A 135 18.55 15.20 10.51
N SER A 136 18.59 15.09 11.84
CA SER A 136 17.45 14.64 12.66
C SER A 136 16.27 15.60 12.53
N LEU A 137 16.52 16.91 12.53
CA LEU A 137 15.49 17.93 12.31
C LEU A 137 14.90 17.86 10.89
N LEU A 138 15.74 17.70 9.87
CA LEU A 138 15.28 17.59 8.48
C LEU A 138 14.44 16.31 8.29
N LEU A 139 14.84 15.18 8.87
CA LEU A 139 14.05 13.94 8.84
C LEU A 139 12.71 14.07 9.57
N PHE A 140 12.66 14.81 10.69
CA PHE A 140 11.41 15.17 11.35
C PHE A 140 10.49 15.95 10.40
N LEU A 141 10.99 17.01 9.75
CA LEU A 141 10.22 17.81 8.77
C LEU A 141 9.78 16.99 7.54
N ILE A 142 10.61 16.06 7.07
CA ILE A 142 10.25 15.11 6.01
C ILE A 142 9.06 14.25 6.44
N SER A 143 9.06 13.79 7.70
CA SER A 143 7.97 12.98 8.26
C SER A 143 6.66 13.78 8.35
N ILE A 144 6.72 15.04 8.81
CA ILE A 144 5.57 15.95 8.85
C ILE A 144 5.02 16.22 7.45
N THR A 145 5.86 16.59 6.50
CA THR A 145 5.43 16.81 5.11
C THR A 145 4.87 15.53 4.46
N GLY A 146 5.40 14.36 4.83
CA GLY A 146 4.89 13.05 4.43
C GLY A 146 3.45 12.80 4.91
N ILE A 147 3.13 13.13 6.17
CA ILE A 147 1.78 13.03 6.72
C ILE A 147 0.79 13.85 5.89
N PHE A 148 1.10 15.12 5.59
CA PHE A 148 0.24 15.97 4.78
C PHE A 148 0.01 15.42 3.36
N LEU A 149 1.03 14.81 2.77
CA LEU A 149 0.88 14.15 1.47
C LEU A 149 -0.04 12.91 1.53
N ILE A 150 0.00 12.15 2.62
CA ILE A 150 -0.90 11.02 2.86
C ILE A 150 -2.34 11.52 3.03
N PHE A 151 -2.56 12.57 3.84
CA PHE A 151 -3.89 13.18 4.01
C PHE A 151 -4.47 13.65 2.68
N LYS A 152 -3.68 14.35 1.86
CA LYS A 152 -4.13 14.79 0.53
C LYS A 152 -4.49 13.61 -0.38
N LYS A 153 -3.72 12.52 -0.32
CA LYS A 153 -3.99 11.31 -1.12
C LYS A 153 -5.24 10.55 -0.68
N GLN A 154 -5.60 10.62 0.61
CA GLN A 154 -6.69 9.85 1.20
C GLN A 154 -7.99 10.65 1.40
N GLY A 155 -8.03 11.92 0.97
CA GLY A 155 -9.21 12.77 1.14
C GLY A 155 -9.40 13.28 2.57
N GLY A 156 -8.30 13.56 3.28
CA GLY A 156 -8.28 14.17 4.61
C GLY A 156 -7.87 13.22 5.74
N PHE A 157 -7.85 13.73 6.98
CA PHE A 157 -7.40 12.99 8.16
C PHE A 157 -8.25 11.74 8.46
N ARG A 158 -9.59 11.84 8.29
CA ARG A 158 -10.53 10.71 8.44
C ARG A 158 -10.27 9.58 7.44
N GLY A 159 -9.65 9.91 6.31
CA GLY A 159 -9.28 8.94 5.27
C GLY A 159 -7.96 8.22 5.53
N PHE A 160 -7.17 8.61 6.53
CA PHE A 160 -5.80 8.11 6.73
C PHE A 160 -5.72 6.58 6.77
N PHE A 161 -6.72 5.92 7.38
CA PHE A 161 -6.75 4.47 7.53
C PHE A 161 -7.41 3.69 6.38
N ARG A 162 -7.94 4.37 5.36
CA ARG A 162 -8.60 3.70 4.22
C ARG A 162 -7.62 2.83 3.41
N PRO A 163 -8.11 1.78 2.72
CA PRO A 163 -7.29 0.94 1.85
C PRO A 163 -6.63 1.78 0.75
N ILE A 164 -5.32 1.61 0.57
CA ILE A 164 -4.58 2.27 -0.52
C ILE A 164 -4.75 1.44 -1.80
N VAL A 165 -5.05 2.10 -2.92
CA VAL A 165 -5.08 1.44 -4.23
C VAL A 165 -3.65 1.18 -4.71
N LYS A 166 -3.37 -0.06 -5.10
CA LYS A 166 -2.08 -0.46 -5.64
C LYS A 166 -2.01 -0.14 -7.14
N GLU A 167 -1.53 1.06 -7.47
CA GLU A 167 -1.23 1.45 -8.86
C GLU A 167 0.13 0.89 -9.32
N LYS A 168 1.21 1.29 -8.62
CA LYS A 168 2.60 0.94 -8.92
C LYS A 168 3.32 0.57 -7.62
N PHE A 169 4.33 -0.30 -7.71
CA PHE A 169 5.07 -0.81 -6.55
C PHE A 169 5.61 0.31 -5.65
N ASN A 170 6.48 1.18 -6.19
CA ASN A 170 7.15 2.23 -5.39
C ASN A 170 6.16 3.23 -4.73
N PRO A 171 5.24 3.90 -5.47
CA PRO A 171 4.27 4.80 -4.84
C PRO A 171 3.37 4.15 -3.79
N TYR A 172 3.00 2.88 -4.02
CA TYR A 172 2.14 2.13 -3.10
C TYR A 172 2.86 1.84 -1.78
N TYR A 173 4.01 1.17 -1.83
CA TYR A 173 4.74 0.77 -0.63
C TYR A 173 5.36 1.97 0.10
N HIS A 174 5.74 3.04 -0.61
CA HIS A 174 6.16 4.30 0.01
C HIS A 174 5.04 4.88 0.91
N THR A 175 3.79 4.84 0.45
CA THR A 175 2.65 5.31 1.25
C THR A 175 2.30 4.33 2.37
N LEU A 176 2.31 3.02 2.09
CA LEU A 176 1.91 1.99 3.05
C LEU A 176 2.88 1.90 4.23
N PHE A 177 4.17 1.71 3.95
CA PHE A 177 5.18 1.66 5.00
C PHE A 177 5.31 3.01 5.69
N GLY A 178 5.11 4.12 4.97
CA GLY A 178 5.10 5.46 5.56
C GLY A 178 4.04 5.61 6.65
N ARG A 179 2.93 4.87 6.57
CA ARG A 179 1.92 4.81 7.65
C ARG A 179 2.34 3.91 8.80
N TRP A 180 2.88 2.73 8.50
CA TRP A 180 3.25 1.74 9.53
C TRP A 180 4.43 2.20 10.39
N LEU A 181 5.44 2.81 9.75
CA LEU A 181 6.67 3.23 10.40
C LEU A 181 6.64 4.69 10.89
N LEU A 182 5.51 5.39 10.74
CA LEU A 182 5.40 6.80 11.09
C LEU A 182 5.74 7.06 12.57
N ILE A 183 5.14 6.29 13.48
CA ILE A 183 5.30 6.48 14.92
C ILE A 183 6.76 6.22 15.34
N PRO A 184 7.40 5.09 14.97
CA PRO A 184 8.82 4.87 15.24
C PRO A 184 9.71 5.99 14.71
N ILE A 185 9.51 6.45 13.46
CA ILE A 185 10.33 7.50 12.85
C ILE A 185 10.14 8.84 13.57
N LEU A 186 8.92 9.19 13.98
CA LEU A 186 8.68 10.40 14.78
C LEU A 186 9.40 10.31 16.13
N ILE A 187 9.34 9.17 16.82
CA ILE A 187 10.05 8.98 18.10
C ILE A 187 11.56 9.13 17.91
N ILE A 188 12.15 8.46 16.91
CA ILE A 188 13.59 8.54 16.59
C ILE A 188 14.03 9.98 16.30
N THR A 189 13.24 10.69 15.50
CA THR A 189 13.60 12.05 15.08
C THR A 189 13.41 13.08 16.18
N ILE A 190 12.34 12.98 16.97
CA ILE A 190 12.10 13.87 18.12
C ILE A 190 13.18 13.65 19.18
N SER A 191 13.48 12.39 19.53
CA SER A 191 14.53 12.08 20.49
C SER A 191 15.91 12.52 19.99
N GLY A 192 16.22 12.31 18.71
CA GLY A 192 17.49 12.75 18.11
C GLY A 192 17.64 14.27 18.09
N VAL A 193 16.57 15.00 17.78
CA VAL A 193 16.55 16.48 17.88
C VAL A 193 16.77 16.92 19.32
N TYR A 194 16.06 16.32 20.28
CA TYR A 194 16.19 16.66 21.69
C TYR A 194 17.63 16.45 22.21
N LEU A 195 18.21 15.28 21.96
CA LEU A 195 19.60 14.96 22.35
C LEU A 195 20.60 15.91 21.70
N SER A 196 20.36 16.33 20.45
CA SER A 196 21.19 17.34 19.80
C SER A 196 21.10 18.70 20.49
N LEU A 197 19.90 19.15 20.88
CA LEU A 197 19.71 20.44 21.57
C LEU A 197 20.41 20.45 22.94
N GLU A 198 20.34 19.34 23.67
CA GLU A 198 21.04 19.17 24.95
C GLU A 198 22.56 19.22 24.77
N GLN A 199 23.08 18.56 23.73
CA GLN A 199 24.51 18.52 23.45
C GLN A 199 25.12 19.90 23.13
N PHE A 200 24.32 20.83 22.61
CA PHE A 200 24.71 22.23 22.36
C PHE A 200 24.33 23.18 23.52
N ALA A 201 23.90 22.64 24.67
CA ALA A 201 23.48 23.41 25.84
C ALA A 201 22.38 24.44 25.55
N ILE A 202 21.55 24.21 24.52
CA ILE A 202 20.35 25.01 24.24
C ILE A 202 19.29 24.74 25.32
N ILE A 203 19.28 23.52 25.86
CA ILE A 203 18.47 23.10 27.01
C ILE A 203 19.41 22.95 28.22
N PRO A 204 19.13 23.63 29.36
CA PRO A 204 20.00 23.56 30.53
C PRO A 204 19.96 22.19 31.20
N LYS A 205 21.12 21.72 31.68
CA LYS A 205 21.20 20.51 32.51
C LYS A 205 20.71 20.81 33.92
N SER A 206 19.86 19.93 34.44
CA SER A 206 19.40 20.00 35.83
C SER A 206 20.57 19.67 36.77
N LYS A 207 20.91 20.59 37.67
CA LYS A 207 21.82 20.31 38.80
C LYS A 207 20.97 19.88 39.99
N ILE A 208 21.33 18.77 40.59
CA ILE A 208 20.70 18.25 41.80
C ILE A 208 21.59 18.70 42.96
N VAL A 209 20.97 19.31 43.97
CA VAL A 209 21.65 19.74 45.19
C VAL A 209 20.79 19.24 46.33
N HIS A 210 21.31 18.29 47.09
CA HIS A 210 20.69 17.88 48.35
C HIS A 210 20.96 18.93 49.41
N GLN A 211 19.94 19.29 50.18
CA GLN A 211 20.10 20.03 51.42
C GLN A 211 20.22 18.99 52.54
N GLU A 212 21.35 19.04 53.25
CA GLU A 212 21.63 18.18 54.39
C GLU A 212 21.20 18.92 55.67
N ASP A 213 20.16 18.43 56.34
CA ASP A 213 19.81 18.91 57.67
C ASP A 213 20.73 18.23 58.69
N THR A 214 21.63 19.00 59.30
CA THR A 214 22.60 18.56 60.32
C THR A 214 21.96 18.33 61.70
N LEU A 215 20.91 17.51 61.75
CA LEU A 215 20.35 17.05 63.02
C LEU A 215 20.94 15.69 63.38
N PHE A 216 22.03 15.73 64.16
CA PHE A 216 22.58 14.56 64.83
C PHE A 216 21.67 14.18 66.00
N ALA A 217 20.81 13.18 65.78
CA ALA A 217 20.17 12.46 66.87
C ALA A 217 21.01 11.21 67.17
N GLU A 218 21.57 11.12 68.38
CA GLU A 218 21.94 9.82 68.95
C GLU A 218 20.68 8.95 68.92
N GLU A 219 20.64 7.84 68.18
CA GLU A 219 19.81 6.65 68.49
C GLU A 219 19.78 5.57 67.37
N SER A 220 19.71 4.31 67.86
CA SER A 220 19.30 3.06 67.20
C SER A 220 20.09 2.59 65.97
N LEU A 221 21.04 1.67 66.19
CA LEU A 221 21.66 0.85 65.13
C LEU A 221 20.66 -0.20 64.63
N LEU A 222 19.96 0.11 63.54
CA LEU A 222 19.17 -0.86 62.79
C LEU A 222 20.05 -1.60 61.79
N THR A 223 19.75 -2.87 61.56
CA THR A 223 20.36 -3.62 60.45
C THR A 223 19.76 -3.16 59.12
N LEU A 224 20.49 -3.30 58.01
CA LEU A 224 20.00 -2.89 56.67
C LEU A 224 18.66 -3.56 56.29
N SER A 225 18.43 -4.77 56.78
CA SER A 225 17.18 -5.51 56.60
C SER A 225 15.96 -4.86 57.27
N GLN A 226 16.18 -3.93 58.20
CA GLN A 226 15.13 -3.20 58.92
C GLN A 226 14.86 -1.82 58.32
N PHE A 227 15.62 -1.39 57.30
CA PHE A 227 15.42 -0.11 56.64
C PHE A 227 14.16 -0.19 55.77
N GLU A 228 13.11 0.55 56.14
CA GLU A 228 11.82 0.52 55.44
C GLU A 228 11.97 0.89 53.95
N ILE A 229 12.76 1.91 53.65
CA ILE A 229 13.03 2.35 52.27
C ILE A 229 13.75 1.27 51.46
N PHE A 230 14.65 0.49 52.05
CA PHE A 230 15.40 -0.55 51.34
C PHE A 230 14.54 -1.79 51.06
N ASN A 231 13.63 -2.14 51.97
CA ASN A 231 12.68 -3.23 51.77
C ASN A 231 11.62 -2.89 50.72
N ASN A 232 11.16 -1.63 50.69
CA ASN A 232 10.11 -1.19 49.77
C ASN A 232 10.63 -0.82 48.37
N THR A 233 11.95 -0.66 48.21
CA THR A 233 12.57 -0.34 46.91
C THR A 233 13.05 -1.61 46.22
N LYS A 234 12.53 -1.87 45.02
CA LYS A 234 12.98 -2.96 44.16
C LYS A 234 14.23 -2.55 43.38
N LEU A 235 15.13 -3.50 43.16
CA LEU A 235 16.37 -3.24 42.43
C LEU A 235 16.10 -2.78 41.00
N SER A 236 14.99 -3.20 40.40
CA SER A 236 14.52 -2.72 39.11
C SER A 236 14.25 -1.22 39.02
N ASP A 237 14.03 -0.54 40.14
CA ASP A 237 13.76 0.91 40.19
C ASP A 237 15.00 1.73 40.50
N VAL A 238 16.11 1.07 40.81
CA VAL A 238 17.40 1.66 41.15
C VAL A 238 18.25 1.86 39.89
N ARG A 239 18.97 2.98 39.83
CA ARG A 239 20.04 3.25 38.85
C ARG A 239 21.41 3.11 39.49
N LYS A 240 21.57 3.66 40.68
CA LYS A 240 22.82 3.62 41.45
C LYS A 240 22.53 3.64 42.95
N ILE A 241 23.36 2.93 43.70
CA ILE A 241 23.47 2.99 45.15
C ILE A 241 24.91 3.38 45.45
N GLU A 242 25.13 4.50 46.12
CA GLU A 242 26.44 4.81 46.72
C GLU A 242 26.37 4.45 48.20
N PHE A 243 27.39 3.72 48.65
CA PHE A 243 27.53 3.29 50.03
C PHE A 243 28.31 4.35 50.81
N PRO A 244 28.02 4.52 52.11
CA PRO A 244 28.79 5.43 52.95
C PRO A 244 30.26 4.97 53.01
N PHE A 245 31.19 5.90 52.85
CA PHE A 245 32.63 5.61 52.83
C PHE A 245 33.15 5.09 54.17
N ALA A 246 32.54 5.55 55.27
CA ALA A 246 32.88 5.13 56.62
C ALA A 246 31.65 5.27 57.53
N GLU A 247 31.72 4.66 58.72
CA GLU A 247 30.69 4.72 59.75
C GLU A 247 30.67 6.08 60.48
N PHE A 248 30.70 7.18 59.73
CA PHE A 248 30.57 8.53 60.28
C PHE A 248 29.11 9.01 60.27
N PRO A 249 28.67 9.77 61.30
CA PRO A 249 27.31 10.32 61.37
C PRO A 249 26.86 11.17 60.17
N ASP A 250 27.79 11.75 59.42
CA ASP A 250 27.56 12.57 58.23
C ASP A 250 27.68 11.78 56.90
N SER A 251 27.90 10.47 56.96
CA SER A 251 27.96 9.59 55.79
C SER A 251 26.62 8.91 55.54
N TYR A 252 26.09 9.06 54.33
CA TYR A 252 24.76 8.58 53.93
C TYR A 252 24.85 7.55 52.80
N PHE A 253 23.80 6.73 52.67
CA PHE A 253 23.53 6.04 51.41
C PHE A 253 22.86 6.99 50.42
N LEU A 254 23.35 7.03 49.19
CA LEU A 254 22.66 7.73 48.09
C LEU A 254 21.98 6.71 47.18
N LEU A 255 20.65 6.73 47.15
CA LEU A 255 19.84 5.92 46.25
C LEU A 255 19.38 6.79 45.08
N GLN A 256 19.97 6.58 43.91
CA GLN A 256 19.48 7.16 42.66
C GLN A 256 18.46 6.21 42.04
N LEU A 257 17.18 6.55 42.13
CA LEU A 257 16.07 5.79 41.54
C LEU A 257 15.77 6.28 40.12
N LYS A 258 14.81 5.68 39.43
CA LYS A 258 14.39 6.12 38.08
C LYS A 258 13.72 7.50 38.05
N ASN A 259 13.06 7.90 39.13
CA ASN A 259 12.24 9.11 39.22
C ASN A 259 12.74 10.14 40.25
N LYS A 260 13.59 9.75 41.19
CA LYS A 260 14.07 10.60 42.29
C LYS A 260 15.42 10.12 42.83
N GLU A 261 16.07 10.97 43.62
CA GLU A 261 17.25 10.65 44.41
C GLU A 261 16.91 10.78 45.89
N VAL A 262 17.42 9.85 46.71
CA VAL A 262 17.13 9.76 48.14
C VAL A 262 18.42 9.57 48.91
N LEU A 263 18.68 10.44 49.89
CA LEU A 263 19.72 10.24 50.89
C LEU A 263 19.13 9.52 52.09
N VAL A 264 19.76 8.42 52.51
CA VAL A 264 19.30 7.56 53.60
C VAL A 264 20.38 7.49 54.67
N ASN A 265 20.00 7.73 55.92
CA ASN A 265 20.89 7.64 57.08
C ASN A 265 21.37 6.20 57.28
N GLN A 266 22.68 6.02 57.48
CA GLN A 266 23.29 4.69 57.54
C GLN A 266 23.03 3.89 58.83
N PHE A 267 22.51 4.53 59.89
CA PHE A 267 22.27 3.89 61.19
C PHE A 267 20.81 3.50 61.40
N ASN A 268 19.88 4.37 61.03
CA ASN A 268 18.45 4.19 61.30
C ASN A 268 17.57 4.07 60.03
N GLY A 269 18.14 4.19 58.83
CA GLY A 269 17.41 4.05 57.57
C GLY A 269 16.40 5.15 57.26
N THR A 270 16.42 6.26 57.99
CA THR A 270 15.56 7.43 57.73
C THR A 270 15.98 8.19 56.48
N ILE A 271 15.01 8.77 55.77
CA ILE A 271 15.25 9.60 54.59
C ILE A 271 15.67 11.00 55.07
N VAL A 272 16.92 11.36 54.79
CA VAL A 272 17.52 12.66 55.15
C VAL A 272 17.17 13.72 54.11
N SER A 273 17.12 13.34 52.84
CA SER A 273 16.81 14.24 51.74
C SER A 273 16.15 13.47 50.60
N GLU A 274 15.14 14.05 49.98
CA GLU A 274 14.48 13.50 48.79
C GLU A 274 14.40 14.56 47.69
N PHE A 275 14.86 14.22 46.49
CA PHE A 275 14.81 15.10 45.33
C PHE A 275 14.14 14.41 44.14
N ASN A 276 12.97 14.92 43.72
CA ASN A 276 12.28 14.42 42.53
C ASN A 276 12.90 15.00 41.26
N TYR A 277 13.18 14.15 40.27
CA TYR A 277 13.78 14.63 39.02
C TYR A 277 12.85 15.61 38.29
N PRO A 278 13.38 16.75 37.80
CA PRO A 278 12.59 17.65 36.98
C PRO A 278 12.22 16.99 35.65
N PHE A 279 11.12 17.44 35.06
CA PHE A 279 10.61 16.90 33.79
C PHE A 279 11.66 16.92 32.65
N THR A 280 12.56 17.90 32.65
CA THR A 280 13.68 17.97 31.69
C THR A 280 14.65 16.80 31.79
N ALA A 281 14.99 16.38 33.02
CA ALA A 281 15.85 15.22 33.25
C ALA A 281 15.16 13.92 32.82
N LEU A 282 13.86 13.80 33.08
CA LEU A 282 13.06 12.66 32.61
C LEU A 282 13.01 12.60 31.08
N ILE A 283 12.74 13.71 30.39
CA ILE A 283 12.73 13.73 28.91
C ILE A 283 14.11 13.39 28.34
N SER A 284 15.20 13.90 28.92
CA SER A 284 16.56 13.56 28.47
C SER A 284 16.82 12.05 28.58
N TYR A 285 16.50 11.46 29.74
CA TYR A 285 16.60 10.01 29.94
C TYR A 285 15.76 9.21 28.93
N TYR A 286 14.47 9.54 28.79
CA TYR A 286 13.58 8.83 27.86
C TYR A 286 14.01 9.04 26.41
N SER A 287 14.49 10.22 26.04
CA SER A 287 15.02 10.49 24.69
C SER A 287 16.23 9.60 24.40
N LEU A 288 17.15 9.44 25.36
CA LEU A 288 18.32 8.60 25.20
C LEU A 288 17.94 7.12 25.01
N ILE A 289 17.11 6.55 25.90
CA ILE A 289 16.77 5.12 25.82
C ILE A 289 15.87 4.79 24.62
N LEU A 290 14.99 5.72 24.22
CA LEU A 290 14.12 5.53 23.05
C LEU A 290 14.88 5.72 21.74
N HIS A 291 15.91 6.58 21.70
CA HIS A 291 16.73 6.75 20.50
C HIS A 291 17.70 5.58 20.30
N THR A 292 18.28 5.06 21.39
CA THR A 292 19.33 4.02 21.33
C THR A 292 18.78 2.60 21.32
N GLY A 293 17.48 2.40 21.59
CA GLY A 293 16.87 1.06 21.66
C GLY A 293 16.99 0.37 23.01
N GLN A 294 17.71 0.99 23.96
CA GLN A 294 18.01 0.39 25.27
C GLN A 294 16.79 0.14 26.15
N ALA A 295 15.63 0.71 25.82
CA ALA A 295 14.39 0.46 26.54
C ALA A 295 13.97 -1.04 26.53
N SER A 296 14.04 -1.71 25.37
CA SER A 296 13.73 -3.15 25.26
C SER A 296 14.20 -3.75 23.94
N ILE A 297 14.40 -5.08 23.89
CA ILE A 297 14.73 -5.82 22.66
C ILE A 297 13.68 -5.57 21.57
N LEU A 298 12.39 -5.61 21.94
CA LEU A 298 11.30 -5.36 20.99
C LEU A 298 11.40 -3.95 20.40
N TRP A 299 11.72 -2.96 21.23
CA TRP A 299 11.93 -1.59 20.76
C TRP A 299 13.15 -1.47 19.85
N SER A 300 14.28 -2.11 20.18
CA SER A 300 15.44 -2.18 19.28
C SER A 300 15.11 -2.79 17.91
N ILE A 301 14.29 -3.84 17.87
CA ILE A 301 13.82 -4.44 16.60
C ILE A 301 12.95 -3.44 15.82
N ILE A 302 12.09 -2.68 16.52
CA ILE A 302 11.27 -1.63 15.89
C ILE A 302 12.16 -0.52 15.30
N LEU A 303 13.19 -0.08 16.03
CA LEU A 303 14.16 0.90 15.54
C LEU A 303 14.93 0.39 14.32
N LEU A 304 15.39 -0.86 14.37
CA LEU A 304 16.06 -1.53 13.25
C LEU A 304 15.17 -1.52 11.99
N LEU A 305 13.91 -1.92 12.13
CA LEU A 305 12.94 -1.90 11.03
C LEU A 305 12.64 -0.48 10.54
N ALA A 306 12.62 0.51 11.43
CA ALA A 306 12.45 1.91 11.08
C ALA A 306 13.63 2.42 10.23
N CYS A 307 14.87 2.12 10.61
CA CYS A 307 16.05 2.49 9.83
C CYS A 307 16.08 1.83 8.45
N ILE A 308 15.75 0.54 8.36
CA ILE A 308 15.58 -0.16 7.07
C ILE A 308 14.46 0.50 6.24
N GLY A 309 13.37 0.88 6.89
CA GLY A 309 12.27 1.61 6.27
C GLY A 309 12.67 2.97 5.71
N ILE A 310 13.51 3.73 6.42
CA ILE A 310 14.06 5.01 5.96
C ILE A 310 14.86 4.81 4.67
N LEU A 311 15.74 3.80 4.61
CA LEU A 311 16.47 3.45 3.38
C LEU A 311 15.52 3.12 2.22
N PHE A 312 14.44 2.38 2.50
CA PHE A 312 13.40 2.13 1.51
C PHE A 312 12.69 3.42 1.07
N PHE A 313 12.38 4.36 1.97
CA PHE A 313 11.75 5.64 1.61
C PHE A 313 12.65 6.50 0.73
N MET A 314 13.96 6.49 0.98
CA MET A 314 14.94 7.16 0.11
C MET A 314 14.91 6.58 -1.30
N TYR A 315 15.03 5.25 -1.43
CA TYR A 315 14.98 4.56 -2.72
C TYR A 315 13.67 4.82 -3.46
N SER A 316 12.55 4.58 -2.78
CA SER A 316 11.22 4.69 -3.40
C SER A 316 10.88 6.15 -3.74
N GLY A 317 11.24 7.11 -2.88
CA GLY A 317 11.11 8.55 -3.12
C GLY A 317 11.91 9.02 -4.34
N PHE A 318 13.16 8.61 -4.45
CA PHE A 318 14.01 8.90 -5.61
C PHE A 318 13.44 8.30 -6.90
N SER A 319 12.97 7.04 -6.86
CA SER A 319 12.33 6.39 -8.00
C SER A 319 11.08 7.13 -8.47
N ILE A 320 10.23 7.59 -7.53
CA ILE A 320 9.04 8.40 -7.82
C ILE A 320 9.44 9.73 -8.46
N ALA A 321 10.48 10.39 -7.96
CA ALA A 321 10.99 11.65 -8.51
C ALA A 321 11.51 11.49 -9.95
N LEU A 322 12.28 10.43 -10.23
CA LEU A 322 12.79 10.14 -11.57
C LEU A 322 11.67 9.81 -12.57
N GLN A 323 10.67 9.01 -12.18
CA GLN A 323 9.53 8.70 -13.05
C GLN A 323 8.79 9.96 -13.48
N ARG A 324 8.68 10.96 -12.60
CA ARG A 324 8.02 12.23 -12.90
C ARG A 324 8.81 13.09 -13.88
N ARG A 325 10.15 13.13 -13.78
CA ARG A 325 11.01 13.89 -14.72
C ARG A 325 10.87 13.43 -16.18
N LYS A 326 10.50 12.17 -16.44
CA LYS A 326 10.30 11.64 -17.80
C LYS A 326 9.08 12.22 -18.52
N SER A 327 8.15 12.87 -17.81
CA SER A 327 6.87 13.36 -18.37
C SER A 327 6.95 14.83 -18.84
N ARG A 328 7.96 15.19 -19.66
CA ARG A 328 8.07 16.56 -20.21
C ARG A 328 7.23 16.71 -21.47
N ILE A 329 6.48 17.82 -21.55
CA ILE A 329 5.73 18.24 -22.74
C ILE A 329 6.73 18.69 -23.81
N LYS A 330 6.58 18.21 -25.04
CA LYS A 330 7.34 18.67 -26.20
C LYS A 330 6.35 19.06 -27.30
N ASN A 331 6.35 20.33 -27.70
CA ASN A 331 5.49 20.85 -28.77
C ASN A 331 6.33 21.13 -30.02
N ARG A 332 5.93 20.56 -31.16
CA ARG A 332 6.57 20.85 -32.46
C ARG A 332 6.11 22.18 -33.05
N PHE A 333 4.87 22.59 -32.78
CA PHE A 333 4.23 23.77 -33.33
C PHE A 333 3.91 24.81 -32.24
N LYS A 334 3.81 26.09 -32.62
CA LYS A 334 3.38 27.18 -31.72
C LYS A 334 1.87 27.11 -31.48
N LYS A 335 1.43 27.53 -30.28
CA LYS A 335 0.02 27.41 -29.82
C LYS A 335 -1.02 27.93 -30.82
N ASP A 336 -0.75 29.06 -31.47
CA ASP A 336 -1.72 29.75 -32.33
C ASP A 336 -1.80 29.15 -33.73
N ALA A 337 -0.87 28.27 -34.11
CA ALA A 337 -0.88 27.56 -35.38
C ALA A 337 -1.59 26.20 -35.29
N CYS A 338 -1.94 25.75 -34.08
CA CYS A 338 -2.47 24.41 -33.84
C CYS A 338 -3.99 24.37 -33.94
N GLU A 339 -4.48 23.34 -34.62
CA GLU A 339 -5.92 23.05 -34.77
C GLU A 339 -6.42 22.13 -33.65
N TYR A 340 -5.55 21.26 -33.12
CA TYR A 340 -5.83 20.40 -31.97
C TYR A 340 -5.08 20.91 -30.74
N VAL A 341 -5.79 21.13 -29.65
CA VAL A 341 -5.20 21.46 -28.35
C VAL A 341 -5.51 20.35 -27.36
N ILE A 342 -4.50 19.85 -26.66
CA ILE A 342 -4.63 18.82 -25.63
C ILE A 342 -4.20 19.42 -24.29
N LEU A 343 -5.10 19.44 -23.31
CA LEU A 343 -4.83 19.92 -21.96
C LEU A 343 -4.76 18.77 -20.97
N ILE A 344 -3.75 18.79 -20.10
CA ILE A 344 -3.51 17.71 -19.15
C ILE A 344 -3.69 18.18 -17.70
N GLY A 345 -4.53 17.48 -16.95
CA GLY A 345 -4.51 17.46 -15.48
C GLY A 345 -3.89 16.16 -14.98
N SER A 346 -2.77 16.20 -14.27
CA SER A 346 -2.15 14.99 -13.71
C SER A 346 -1.39 15.28 -12.44
N GLU A 347 -1.71 14.55 -11.37
CA GLU A 347 -1.01 14.69 -10.10
C GLU A 347 0.32 13.90 -10.09
N ASN A 348 0.35 12.70 -10.68
CA ASN A 348 1.51 11.80 -10.62
C ASN A 348 2.23 11.60 -11.96
N GLY A 349 1.80 12.29 -13.02
CA GLY A 349 2.41 12.18 -14.34
C GLY A 349 1.85 11.07 -15.22
N ASN A 350 1.02 10.17 -14.68
CA ASN A 350 0.51 9.01 -15.43
C ASN A 350 -0.36 9.41 -16.64
N THR A 351 -1.16 10.47 -16.50
CA THR A 351 -2.02 10.99 -17.58
C THR A 351 -1.22 11.50 -18.78
N PHE A 352 0.01 11.97 -18.55
CA PHE A 352 0.87 12.48 -19.62
C PHE A 352 1.19 11.41 -20.66
N HIS A 353 1.25 10.13 -20.28
CA HIS A 353 1.54 9.06 -21.24
C HIS A 353 0.46 8.98 -22.34
N PHE A 354 -0.82 9.00 -21.94
CA PHE A 354 -1.96 8.94 -22.85
C PHE A 354 -2.06 10.18 -23.73
N ALA A 355 -1.88 11.36 -23.12
CA ALA A 355 -1.93 12.62 -23.84
C ALA A 355 -0.77 12.77 -24.85
N ASN A 356 0.44 12.34 -24.48
CA ASN A 356 1.57 12.29 -25.42
C ASN A 356 1.34 11.28 -26.55
N ALA A 357 0.70 10.14 -26.28
CA ALA A 357 0.38 9.16 -27.31
C ALA A 357 -0.56 9.76 -28.37
N LEU A 358 -1.64 10.43 -27.94
CA LEU A 358 -2.54 11.14 -28.85
C LEU A 358 -1.82 12.27 -29.59
N HIS A 359 -1.07 13.12 -28.87
CA HIS A 359 -0.34 14.24 -29.46
C HIS A 359 0.64 13.79 -30.55
N SER A 360 1.40 12.72 -30.29
CA SER A 360 2.36 12.18 -31.26
C SER A 360 1.66 11.63 -32.50
N GLU A 361 0.50 10.99 -32.31
CA GLU A 361 -0.28 10.41 -33.40
C GLU A 361 -0.93 11.48 -34.28
N LEU A 362 -1.43 12.57 -33.70
CA LEU A 362 -1.91 13.73 -34.47
C LEU A 362 -0.78 14.34 -35.33
N ILE A 363 0.42 14.51 -34.76
CA ILE A 363 1.58 14.99 -35.52
C ILE A 363 1.95 14.01 -36.64
N ARG A 364 1.87 12.70 -36.39
CA ARG A 364 2.13 11.66 -37.40
C ARG A 364 1.16 11.74 -38.57
N LEU A 365 -0.09 12.09 -38.31
CA LEU A 365 -1.14 12.31 -39.31
C LEU A 365 -1.01 13.68 -40.03
N GLY A 366 0.04 14.45 -39.76
CA GLY A 366 0.25 15.77 -40.35
C GLY A 366 -0.58 16.89 -39.71
N LYS A 367 -1.32 16.60 -38.64
CA LYS A 367 -2.13 17.57 -37.91
C LYS A 367 -1.27 18.44 -36.99
N LYS A 368 -1.66 19.70 -36.81
CA LYS A 368 -0.97 20.64 -35.92
C LYS A 368 -1.57 20.55 -34.52
N SER A 369 -0.91 19.81 -33.64
CA SER A 369 -1.33 19.64 -32.24
C SER A 369 -0.48 20.47 -31.27
N PHE A 370 -1.10 20.97 -30.19
CA PHE A 370 -0.44 21.61 -29.06
C PHE A 370 -0.82 20.94 -27.74
N LEU A 371 0.16 20.57 -26.94
CA LEU A 371 0.01 19.91 -25.64
C LEU A 371 0.37 20.89 -24.51
N ALA A 372 -0.49 21.04 -23.50
CA ALA A 372 -0.23 21.90 -22.35
C ALA A 372 -0.82 21.35 -21.04
N GLU A 373 -0.39 21.88 -19.90
CA GLU A 373 -1.05 21.65 -18.61
C GLU A 373 -2.32 22.52 -18.51
N LEU A 374 -3.34 22.08 -17.76
CA LEU A 374 -4.58 22.86 -17.56
C LEU A 374 -4.32 24.25 -16.94
N ASN A 375 -3.37 24.36 -16.00
CA ASN A 375 -2.92 25.65 -15.44
C ASN A 375 -2.17 26.55 -16.43
N SER A 376 -1.95 26.11 -17.66
CA SER A 376 -1.31 26.88 -18.74
C SER A 376 -2.28 27.20 -19.88
N TYR A 377 -3.58 27.03 -19.65
CA TYR A 377 -4.63 27.40 -20.60
C TYR A 377 -4.52 28.87 -21.01
N LYS A 378 -4.71 29.14 -22.30
CA LYS A 378 -4.63 30.45 -22.95
C LYS A 378 -5.64 30.53 -24.11
N SER A 379 -5.74 31.67 -24.76
CA SER A 379 -6.41 31.77 -26.07
C SER A 379 -5.60 31.07 -27.18
N TYR A 380 -6.28 30.44 -28.13
CA TYR A 380 -5.70 29.71 -29.26
C TYR A 380 -6.37 30.15 -30.57
N LYS A 381 -5.63 30.82 -31.47
CA LYS A 381 -6.22 31.45 -32.67
C LYS A 381 -6.88 30.49 -33.67
N ASN A 382 -6.30 29.30 -33.85
CA ASN A 382 -6.71 28.34 -34.88
C ASN A 382 -7.26 27.03 -34.30
N MET A 383 -7.53 26.98 -32.99
CA MET A 383 -8.07 25.78 -32.35
C MET A 383 -9.45 25.47 -32.91
N GLN A 384 -9.63 24.22 -33.33
CA GLN A 384 -10.90 23.64 -33.75
C GLN A 384 -11.37 22.60 -32.74
N GLN A 385 -10.43 21.84 -32.17
CA GLN A 385 -10.72 20.74 -31.27
C GLN A 385 -9.89 20.82 -29.98
N LEU A 386 -10.56 20.77 -28.83
CA LEU A 386 -9.97 20.75 -27.50
C LEU A 386 -10.17 19.38 -26.82
N VAL A 387 -9.08 18.68 -26.52
CA VAL A 387 -9.13 17.44 -25.74
C VAL A 387 -8.59 17.68 -24.34
N VAL A 388 -9.42 17.54 -23.31
CA VAL A 388 -8.96 17.60 -21.92
C VAL A 388 -8.79 16.19 -21.37
N MET A 389 -7.57 15.87 -20.95
CA MET A 389 -7.24 14.61 -20.26
C MET A 389 -6.87 14.92 -18.81
N THR A 390 -7.76 14.65 -17.87
CA THR A 390 -7.56 15.06 -16.48
C THR A 390 -7.74 13.90 -15.51
N ALA A 391 -6.82 13.80 -14.55
CA ALA A 391 -6.96 12.90 -13.42
C ALA A 391 -7.81 13.53 -12.32
N THR A 392 -8.39 12.71 -11.46
CA THR A 392 -9.03 13.17 -10.21
C THR A 392 -8.17 12.75 -9.02
N TYR A 393 -8.03 13.62 -8.02
CA TYR A 393 -7.20 13.35 -6.84
C TYR A 393 -7.95 13.59 -5.53
N GLY A 394 -7.57 12.89 -4.47
CA GLY A 394 -8.19 13.05 -3.15
C GLY A 394 -9.69 12.71 -3.15
N LYS A 395 -10.52 13.65 -2.71
CA LYS A 395 -11.99 13.54 -2.63
C LYS A 395 -12.65 14.27 -3.81
N GLY A 396 -12.36 13.80 -5.02
CA GLY A 396 -12.92 14.41 -6.24
C GLY A 396 -12.20 15.66 -6.75
N GLU A 397 -11.09 16.07 -6.13
CA GLU A 397 -10.43 17.35 -6.39
C GLU A 397 -9.58 17.37 -7.68
N ALA A 398 -9.33 18.60 -8.14
CA ALA A 398 -8.40 18.92 -9.20
C ALA A 398 -6.94 18.50 -8.89
N PRO A 399 -6.21 17.93 -9.86
CA PRO A 399 -4.76 17.83 -9.81
C PRO A 399 -4.12 19.20 -9.61
N THR A 400 -2.94 19.22 -9.02
CA THR A 400 -2.23 20.47 -8.70
C THR A 400 -1.96 21.32 -9.95
N ASN A 401 -1.70 20.69 -11.09
CA ASN A 401 -1.49 21.36 -12.37
C ASN A 401 -2.79 21.74 -13.12
N ALA A 402 -3.95 21.65 -12.45
CA ALA A 402 -5.26 22.00 -13.01
C ALA A 402 -6.11 22.95 -12.14
N LYS A 403 -5.67 23.26 -10.91
CA LYS A 403 -6.41 24.10 -9.96
C LYS A 403 -6.78 25.50 -10.46
N LYS A 404 -6.00 26.08 -11.38
CA LYS A 404 -6.20 27.43 -11.93
C LYS A 404 -7.10 27.44 -13.17
N PHE A 405 -7.52 26.27 -13.65
CA PHE A 405 -8.19 26.16 -14.95
C PHE A 405 -9.45 27.00 -15.04
N ASN A 406 -10.35 26.93 -14.04
CA ASN A 406 -11.59 27.70 -14.05
C ASN A 406 -11.34 29.22 -14.18
N ALA A 407 -10.42 29.76 -13.37
CA ALA A 407 -10.05 31.18 -13.43
C ALA A 407 -9.43 31.57 -14.79
N LEU A 408 -8.57 30.70 -15.35
CA LEU A 408 -7.98 30.91 -16.67
C LEU A 408 -9.01 30.83 -17.79
N LEU A 409 -10.00 29.95 -17.67
CA LEU A 409 -11.09 29.80 -18.64
C LEU A 409 -11.94 31.08 -18.71
N GLN A 410 -12.24 31.68 -17.56
CA GLN A 410 -12.93 32.96 -17.47
C GLN A 410 -12.09 34.12 -18.05
N THR A 411 -10.77 34.13 -17.78
CA THR A 411 -9.85 35.20 -18.23
C THR A 411 -9.51 35.13 -19.72
N HIS A 412 -9.46 33.92 -20.31
CA HIS A 412 -8.99 33.71 -21.67
C HIS A 412 -10.10 33.13 -22.56
N GLN A 413 -10.94 34.01 -23.10
CA GLN A 413 -12.01 33.67 -24.03
C GLN A 413 -11.45 33.22 -25.40
N GLN A 414 -12.14 32.28 -26.04
CA GLN A 414 -11.82 31.85 -27.41
C GLN A 414 -12.64 32.64 -28.43
N GLY A 415 -11.95 33.17 -29.44
CA GLY A 415 -12.57 34.02 -30.46
C GLY A 415 -13.34 33.26 -31.55
N LYS A 416 -13.26 31.93 -31.60
CA LYS A 416 -13.95 31.07 -32.58
C LYS A 416 -14.63 29.89 -31.86
N PRO A 417 -15.75 29.37 -32.42
CA PRO A 417 -16.32 28.09 -32.01
C PRO A 417 -15.31 26.95 -32.10
N PHE A 418 -15.34 26.07 -31.09
CA PHE A 418 -14.51 24.87 -31.04
C PHE A 418 -15.26 23.72 -30.40
N ASP A 419 -14.97 22.52 -30.89
CA ASP A 419 -15.48 21.28 -30.33
C ASP A 419 -14.55 20.80 -29.21
N TYR A 420 -15.10 20.11 -28.21
CA TYR A 420 -14.29 19.60 -27.11
C TYR A 420 -14.67 18.19 -26.65
N SER A 421 -13.70 17.51 -26.04
CA SER A 421 -13.86 16.17 -25.44
C SER A 421 -13.11 16.09 -24.10
N VAL A 422 -13.75 15.52 -23.09
CA VAL A 422 -13.14 15.36 -21.75
C VAL A 422 -12.97 13.88 -21.42
N VAL A 423 -11.74 13.52 -21.05
CA VAL A 423 -11.33 12.18 -20.63
C VAL A 423 -10.85 12.22 -19.19
N GLY A 424 -11.63 11.61 -18.30
CA GLY A 424 -11.34 11.49 -16.87
C GLY A 424 -10.52 10.25 -16.54
N PHE A 425 -9.44 10.41 -15.78
CA PHE A 425 -8.64 9.32 -15.24
C PHE A 425 -8.84 9.22 -13.74
N GLY A 426 -9.41 8.11 -13.27
CA GLY A 426 -9.73 7.93 -11.86
C GLY A 426 -9.53 6.48 -11.41
N SER A 427 -9.96 6.21 -10.19
CA SER A 427 -10.06 4.84 -9.67
C SER A 427 -11.39 4.66 -8.96
N LEU A 428 -12.12 3.59 -9.31
CA LEU A 428 -13.40 3.23 -8.69
C LEU A 428 -13.29 2.88 -7.20
N ALA A 429 -12.06 2.76 -6.68
CA ALA A 429 -11.82 2.60 -5.25
C ALA A 429 -12.04 3.90 -4.44
N TYR A 430 -12.19 5.05 -5.11
CA TYR A 430 -12.52 6.33 -4.47
C TYR A 430 -13.99 6.70 -4.75
N PRO A 431 -14.72 7.30 -3.80
CA PRO A 431 -16.14 7.63 -3.96
C PRO A 431 -16.43 8.55 -5.15
N ASP A 432 -15.58 9.56 -5.36
CA ASP A 432 -15.79 10.62 -6.34
C ASP A 432 -15.02 10.27 -7.64
N PHE A 433 -15.39 9.16 -8.26
CA PHE A 433 -14.70 8.63 -9.43
C PHE A 433 -14.75 9.60 -10.62
N CYS A 434 -13.58 10.03 -11.08
CA CYS A 434 -13.42 11.00 -12.18
C CYS A 434 -14.14 12.35 -11.96
N GLN A 435 -14.51 12.71 -10.73
CA GLN A 435 -15.30 13.91 -10.43
C GLN A 435 -14.76 15.18 -11.10
N PHE A 436 -13.47 15.47 -10.93
CA PHE A 436 -12.87 16.65 -11.55
C PHE A 436 -12.97 16.69 -13.09
N ALA A 437 -13.12 15.55 -13.77
CA ALA A 437 -13.37 15.54 -15.21
C ALA A 437 -14.79 16.03 -15.54
N TYR A 438 -15.77 15.68 -14.71
CA TYR A 438 -17.12 16.24 -14.80
C TYR A 438 -17.12 17.74 -14.46
N ASP A 439 -16.40 18.15 -13.42
CA ASP A 439 -16.29 19.57 -13.08
C ASP A 439 -15.70 20.39 -14.25
N VAL A 440 -14.71 19.84 -14.96
CA VAL A 440 -14.12 20.48 -16.16
C VAL A 440 -15.12 20.53 -17.32
N ASP A 441 -15.91 19.49 -17.52
CA ASP A 441 -16.96 19.48 -18.54
C ASP A 441 -18.03 20.54 -18.25
N ASP A 442 -18.47 20.65 -16.99
CA ASP A 442 -19.40 21.70 -16.56
C ASP A 442 -18.83 23.11 -16.77
N MET A 443 -17.54 23.31 -16.46
CA MET A 443 -16.83 24.57 -16.72
C MET A 443 -16.78 24.91 -18.22
N LEU A 444 -16.54 23.90 -19.08
CA LEU A 444 -16.48 24.11 -20.52
C LEU A 444 -17.86 24.39 -21.10
N GLN A 445 -18.92 23.69 -20.68
CA GLN A 445 -20.29 23.95 -21.14
C GLN A 445 -20.75 25.40 -20.87
N GLN A 446 -20.22 26.03 -19.81
CA GLN A 446 -20.51 27.43 -19.49
C GLN A 446 -19.70 28.44 -20.34
N HIS A 447 -18.66 27.98 -21.05
CA HIS A 447 -17.82 28.84 -21.88
C HIS A 447 -18.46 29.07 -23.26
N ALA A 448 -18.61 30.34 -23.63
CA ALA A 448 -19.14 30.74 -24.93
C ALA A 448 -18.29 30.14 -26.06
N ASN A 449 -18.91 29.75 -27.17
CA ASN A 449 -18.24 29.15 -28.34
C ASN A 449 -17.68 27.72 -28.13
N SER A 450 -18.03 27.03 -27.03
CA SER A 450 -17.66 25.62 -26.87
C SER A 450 -18.82 24.70 -27.26
N ASN A 451 -18.50 23.62 -27.97
CA ASN A 451 -19.47 22.58 -28.33
C ASN A 451 -18.98 21.23 -27.81
N ARG A 452 -19.84 20.53 -27.07
CA ARG A 452 -19.51 19.22 -26.53
C ARG A 452 -19.65 18.14 -27.61
N LEU A 453 -18.55 17.46 -27.95
CA LEU A 453 -18.57 16.37 -28.93
C LEU A 453 -19.16 15.06 -28.37
N ASP A 454 -18.90 14.80 -27.09
CA ASP A 454 -19.33 13.60 -26.38
C ASP A 454 -19.47 13.81 -24.87
N ASN A 455 -20.19 12.88 -24.24
CA ASN A 455 -20.19 12.77 -22.79
C ASN A 455 -18.78 12.49 -22.25
N VAL A 456 -18.51 12.93 -21.01
CA VAL A 456 -17.22 12.68 -20.34
C VAL A 456 -16.91 11.18 -20.35
N PHE A 457 -15.77 10.81 -20.93
CA PHE A 457 -15.30 9.44 -20.94
C PHE A 457 -14.45 9.16 -19.70
N THR A 458 -14.74 8.10 -18.97
CA THR A 458 -14.03 7.79 -17.72
C THR A 458 -13.15 6.54 -17.84
N ILE A 459 -11.92 6.63 -17.33
CA ILE A 459 -10.91 5.57 -17.39
C ILE A 459 -10.55 5.16 -15.97
N ASN A 460 -10.90 3.93 -15.61
CA ASN A 460 -10.54 3.34 -14.33
C ASN A 460 -9.09 2.82 -14.34
N ASN A 461 -8.32 3.17 -13.32
CA ASN A 461 -6.97 2.66 -13.05
C ASN A 461 -6.02 2.72 -14.26
N GLN A 462 -6.11 3.79 -15.07
CA GLN A 462 -5.25 3.97 -16.25
C GLN A 462 -5.36 2.79 -17.24
N SER A 463 -6.55 2.23 -17.40
CA SER A 463 -6.82 1.16 -18.37
C SER A 463 -6.53 1.63 -19.79
N LEU A 464 -5.52 1.03 -20.43
CA LEU A 464 -5.22 1.27 -21.85
C LEU A 464 -6.36 0.80 -22.74
N GLU A 465 -7.04 -0.28 -22.37
CA GLU A 465 -8.18 -0.79 -23.13
C GLU A 465 -9.31 0.24 -23.18
N SER A 466 -9.66 0.82 -22.03
CA SER A 466 -10.67 1.88 -21.95
C SER A 466 -10.22 3.13 -22.69
N PHE A 467 -8.93 3.49 -22.62
CA PHE A 467 -8.38 4.58 -23.42
C PHE A 467 -8.50 4.31 -24.93
N ASN A 468 -8.19 3.09 -25.37
CA ASN A 468 -8.30 2.69 -26.77
C ASN A 468 -9.76 2.67 -27.24
N GLN A 469 -10.71 2.29 -26.37
CA GLN A 469 -12.14 2.39 -26.65
C GLN A 469 -12.57 3.84 -26.88
N TRP A 470 -12.17 4.76 -26.01
CA TRP A 470 -12.40 6.19 -26.22
C TRP A 470 -11.77 6.67 -27.53
N LEU A 471 -10.54 6.27 -27.80
CA LEU A 471 -9.81 6.70 -29.00
C LEU A 471 -10.48 6.19 -30.28
N LEU A 472 -11.06 4.98 -30.28
CA LEU A 472 -11.86 4.46 -31.38
C LEU A 472 -13.13 5.29 -31.60
N GLN A 473 -13.85 5.65 -30.53
CA GLN A 473 -15.05 6.49 -30.65
C GLN A 473 -14.71 7.90 -31.15
N TRP A 474 -13.62 8.47 -30.62
CA TRP A 474 -13.20 9.82 -30.94
C TRP A 474 -12.66 9.93 -32.37
N LYS A 475 -11.86 8.96 -32.84
CA LYS A 475 -11.31 8.99 -34.21
C LYS A 475 -12.39 8.87 -35.28
N ASP A 476 -13.46 8.12 -35.02
CA ASP A 476 -14.55 7.92 -35.98
C ASP A 476 -15.35 9.22 -36.17
N LYS A 477 -15.48 10.02 -35.09
CA LYS A 477 -16.13 11.34 -35.13
C LYS A 477 -15.28 12.41 -35.79
N GLU A 478 -13.98 12.41 -35.52
CA GLU A 478 -13.02 13.33 -36.13
C GLU A 478 -12.64 12.93 -37.58
N ASN A 479 -13.11 11.76 -38.04
CA ASN A 479 -12.76 11.16 -39.32
C ASN A 479 -11.23 11.03 -39.52
N LEU A 480 -10.54 10.47 -38.52
CA LEU A 480 -9.08 10.31 -38.49
C LEU A 480 -8.66 8.83 -38.47
N ASP A 481 -7.64 8.47 -39.25
CA ASP A 481 -7.02 7.13 -39.20
C ASP A 481 -5.96 7.02 -38.09
N ILE A 482 -6.44 7.00 -36.84
CA ILE A 482 -5.60 6.92 -35.65
C ILE A 482 -5.17 5.49 -35.37
N ARG A 483 -3.84 5.29 -35.24
CA ARG A 483 -3.26 4.04 -34.73
C ARG A 483 -3.46 3.97 -33.23
N LEU A 484 -4.03 2.85 -32.77
CA LEU A 484 -4.19 2.60 -31.35
C LEU A 484 -2.81 2.47 -30.69
N PRO A 485 -2.55 3.16 -29.57
CA PRO A 485 -1.32 2.95 -28.83
C PRO A 485 -1.26 1.50 -28.36
N SER A 486 -0.40 0.72 -29.00
CA SER A 486 0.01 -0.58 -28.51
C SER A 486 0.93 -0.33 -27.32
N THR A 487 0.60 -0.90 -26.17
CA THR A 487 1.58 -0.97 -25.10
C THR A 487 2.74 -1.83 -25.57
N VAL A 488 3.87 -1.20 -25.92
CA VAL A 488 5.17 -1.80 -25.62
C VAL A 488 5.37 -1.69 -24.10
N ILE A 489 4.40 -2.20 -23.33
CA ILE A 489 4.75 -2.80 -22.05
C ILE A 489 5.49 -4.04 -22.51
N ASN A 490 6.75 -4.12 -22.11
CA ASN A 490 7.49 -5.37 -22.03
C ASN A 490 6.65 -6.32 -21.15
N LYS A 491 5.58 -6.92 -21.70
CA LYS A 491 4.84 -8.00 -21.07
C LYS A 491 5.91 -9.07 -20.96
N LYS A 492 6.44 -9.30 -19.74
CA LYS A 492 7.31 -10.43 -19.47
C LYS A 492 6.71 -11.63 -20.22
N LYS A 493 7.49 -12.27 -21.10
CA LYS A 493 7.06 -13.47 -21.83
C LYS A 493 6.37 -14.37 -20.80
N ARG A 494 5.07 -14.62 -21.00
CA ARG A 494 4.31 -15.44 -20.06
C ARG A 494 4.83 -16.86 -20.19
N LYS A 495 4.90 -17.57 -19.07
CA LYS A 495 5.24 -19.00 -19.11
C LYS A 495 4.17 -19.71 -19.96
N THR A 496 4.61 -20.36 -21.02
CA THR A 496 3.79 -21.21 -21.88
C THR A 496 3.78 -22.63 -21.32
N TYR A 497 2.70 -23.34 -21.59
CA TYR A 497 2.52 -24.73 -21.26
C TYR A 497 1.93 -25.43 -22.48
N THR A 498 2.33 -26.67 -22.68
CA THR A 498 1.77 -27.53 -23.71
C THR A 498 0.51 -28.21 -23.18
N PHE A 499 -0.57 -28.08 -23.93
CA PHE A 499 -1.83 -28.74 -23.67
C PHE A 499 -2.13 -29.71 -24.80
N GLU A 500 -2.71 -30.86 -24.47
CA GLU A 500 -3.20 -31.85 -25.40
C GLU A 500 -4.72 -31.79 -25.48
N VAL A 501 -5.24 -31.92 -26.70
CA VAL A 501 -6.67 -31.93 -26.98
C VAL A 501 -7.25 -33.28 -26.58
N THR A 502 -8.19 -33.26 -25.63
CA THR A 502 -8.86 -34.46 -25.12
C THR A 502 -10.27 -34.63 -25.68
N LYS A 503 -10.91 -33.53 -26.08
CA LYS A 503 -12.21 -33.50 -26.75
C LYS A 503 -12.27 -32.27 -27.63
N ASN A 504 -12.83 -32.37 -28.83
CA ASN A 504 -13.11 -31.23 -29.69
C ASN A 504 -14.38 -31.53 -30.49
N THR A 505 -15.49 -30.86 -30.19
CA THR A 505 -16.67 -30.91 -31.07
C THR A 505 -16.36 -30.08 -32.30
N LYS A 506 -16.92 -30.40 -33.47
CA LYS A 506 -16.66 -29.61 -34.68
C LYS A 506 -17.78 -28.60 -34.91
N ALA A 507 -17.43 -27.38 -35.34
CA ALA A 507 -18.38 -26.28 -35.46
C ALA A 507 -19.42 -26.46 -36.58
N ASP A 508 -19.06 -27.20 -37.63
CA ASP A 508 -19.90 -27.58 -38.77
C ASP A 508 -21.01 -28.57 -38.39
N GLU A 509 -20.82 -29.33 -37.33
CA GLU A 509 -21.84 -30.22 -36.74
C GLU A 509 -22.84 -29.46 -35.84
N GLN A 510 -22.68 -28.14 -35.65
CA GLN A 510 -23.45 -27.34 -34.69
C GLN A 510 -24.20 -26.20 -35.37
N SER A 511 -25.38 -25.85 -34.85
CA SER A 511 -26.29 -24.88 -35.48
C SER A 511 -25.76 -23.43 -35.55
N ASP A 512 -24.80 -23.06 -34.70
CA ASP A 512 -24.32 -21.68 -34.54
C ASP A 512 -22.82 -21.47 -34.83
N ASN A 513 -22.19 -22.43 -35.52
CA ASN A 513 -20.74 -22.46 -35.74
C ASN A 513 -19.97 -22.33 -34.41
N THR A 514 -20.49 -22.94 -33.34
CA THR A 514 -19.87 -22.94 -32.02
C THR A 514 -19.38 -24.32 -31.68
N PHE A 515 -18.27 -24.41 -30.95
CA PHE A 515 -17.71 -25.68 -30.54
C PHE A 515 -17.09 -25.62 -29.14
N LEU A 516 -16.97 -26.79 -28.52
CA LEU A 516 -16.29 -27.02 -27.25
C LEU A 516 -14.99 -27.76 -27.49
N ILE A 517 -13.91 -27.25 -26.92
CA ILE A 517 -12.60 -27.93 -26.89
C ILE A 517 -12.14 -28.12 -25.45
N GLN A 518 -11.68 -29.33 -25.14
CA GLN A 518 -11.09 -29.70 -23.86
C GLN A 518 -9.60 -29.94 -24.00
N LEU A 519 -8.83 -29.30 -23.12
CA LEU A 519 -7.38 -29.26 -23.12
C LEU A 519 -6.84 -29.77 -21.78
N LYS A 520 -5.92 -30.75 -21.83
CA LYS A 520 -5.25 -31.30 -20.66
C LYS A 520 -3.76 -30.95 -20.69
N VAL A 521 -3.20 -30.52 -19.56
CA VAL A 521 -1.75 -30.27 -19.46
C VAL A 521 -0.99 -31.58 -19.66
N THR A 522 0.00 -31.58 -20.55
CA THR A 522 0.85 -32.76 -20.80
C THR A 522 1.99 -32.89 -19.79
N LEU A 523 2.64 -31.78 -19.45
CA LEU A 523 3.83 -31.74 -18.59
C LEU A 523 3.76 -30.58 -17.58
N GLY A 524 4.00 -30.90 -16.31
CA GLY A 524 4.05 -29.95 -15.20
C GLY A 524 2.71 -29.72 -14.48
N LYS A 525 2.76 -29.04 -13.32
CA LYS A 525 1.56 -28.68 -12.55
C LYS A 525 1.14 -27.24 -12.85
N VAL A 526 0.11 -27.08 -13.69
CA VAL A 526 -0.52 -25.77 -13.94
C VAL A 526 -1.74 -25.62 -13.05
N ARG A 527 -1.74 -24.59 -12.22
CA ARG A 527 -2.91 -24.23 -11.41
C ARG A 527 -3.77 -23.26 -12.20
N PHE A 528 -5.06 -23.54 -12.34
CA PHE A 528 -6.09 -22.64 -12.87
C PHE A 528 -7.44 -22.92 -12.21
N LYS A 529 -8.37 -21.96 -12.35
CA LYS A 529 -9.73 -22.01 -11.83
C LYS A 529 -10.70 -21.53 -12.89
N SER A 530 -11.97 -21.91 -12.80
CA SER A 530 -12.98 -21.39 -13.72
C SER A 530 -13.06 -19.86 -13.63
N GLY A 531 -13.15 -19.22 -14.80
CA GLY A 531 -13.09 -17.78 -14.98
C GLY A 531 -11.69 -17.21 -15.23
N ASP A 532 -10.60 -17.95 -14.96
CA ASP A 532 -9.27 -17.61 -15.53
C ASP A 532 -9.33 -17.64 -17.07
N LEU A 533 -8.34 -17.05 -17.75
CA LEU A 533 -8.32 -16.99 -19.22
C LEU A 533 -7.18 -17.84 -19.81
N LEU A 534 -7.47 -18.54 -20.90
CA LEU A 534 -6.51 -19.22 -21.75
C LEU A 534 -6.02 -18.24 -22.82
N SER A 535 -4.72 -17.99 -22.85
CA SER A 535 -4.06 -17.12 -23.82
C SER A 535 -3.39 -17.95 -24.90
N ILE A 536 -3.74 -17.66 -26.15
CA ILE A 536 -3.15 -18.26 -27.34
C ILE A 536 -2.58 -17.13 -28.17
N VAL A 537 -1.29 -17.23 -28.49
CA VAL A 537 -0.61 -16.26 -29.35
C VAL A 537 -0.57 -16.82 -30.76
N SER A 538 -1.04 -16.02 -31.71
CA SER A 538 -0.97 -16.34 -33.13
C SER A 538 0.49 -16.39 -33.60
N ASP A 539 0.85 -17.45 -34.30
CA ASP A 539 2.14 -17.62 -34.96
C ASP A 539 2.28 -16.78 -36.23
N LYS A 540 1.17 -16.28 -36.81
CA LYS A 540 1.19 -15.43 -38.01
C LYS A 540 1.41 -13.94 -37.73
N ASP A 541 0.71 -13.39 -36.74
CA ASP A 541 0.68 -11.95 -36.46
C ASP A 541 1.06 -11.59 -35.01
N HIS A 542 1.46 -12.59 -34.22
CA HIS A 542 1.86 -12.45 -32.82
C HIS A 542 0.81 -11.80 -31.92
N ARG A 543 -0.47 -11.77 -32.35
CA ARG A 543 -1.57 -11.26 -31.54
C ARG A 543 -2.02 -12.30 -30.54
N GLU A 544 -2.27 -11.83 -29.32
CA GLU A 544 -2.82 -12.64 -28.22
C GLU A 544 -4.35 -12.69 -28.33
N ARG A 545 -4.93 -13.89 -28.24
CA ARG A 545 -6.36 -14.10 -28.04
C ARG A 545 -6.62 -14.80 -26.71
N LEU A 546 -7.66 -14.35 -26.03
CA LEU A 546 -8.06 -14.84 -24.72
C LEU A 546 -9.37 -15.61 -24.84
N TYR A 547 -9.48 -16.71 -24.09
CA TYR A 547 -10.68 -17.54 -23.98
C TYR A 547 -10.98 -17.83 -22.53
N SER A 548 -12.24 -17.67 -22.10
CA SER A 548 -12.63 -17.87 -20.70
C SER A 548 -12.66 -19.36 -20.35
N ILE A 549 -11.88 -19.75 -19.34
CA ILE A 549 -11.71 -21.15 -18.92
C ILE A 549 -12.89 -21.58 -18.06
N GLY A 550 -13.55 -22.67 -18.44
CA GLY A 550 -14.28 -23.54 -17.54
C GLY A 550 -13.38 -24.69 -17.09
N LYS A 551 -13.20 -24.90 -15.79
CA LYS A 551 -12.46 -26.06 -15.29
C LYS A 551 -13.39 -27.28 -15.23
N SER A 552 -13.01 -28.37 -15.88
CA SER A 552 -13.72 -29.65 -15.81
C SER A 552 -12.94 -30.68 -14.98
N ASP A 553 -13.50 -31.88 -14.83
CA ASP A 553 -12.92 -33.00 -14.08
C ASP A 553 -11.47 -33.30 -14.53
N GLY A 554 -10.63 -33.77 -13.59
CA GLY A 554 -9.26 -34.17 -13.90
C GLY A 554 -8.28 -33.02 -14.21
N ASN A 555 -8.59 -31.78 -13.81
CA ASN A 555 -7.77 -30.58 -14.07
C ASN A 555 -7.60 -30.29 -15.57
N THR A 556 -8.69 -30.41 -16.32
CA THR A 556 -8.80 -30.08 -17.74
C THR A 556 -9.43 -28.69 -17.93
N ILE A 557 -9.03 -28.00 -19.00
CA ILE A 557 -9.59 -26.72 -19.44
C ILE A 557 -10.66 -27.01 -20.48
N LEU A 558 -11.85 -26.47 -20.30
CA LEU A 558 -12.92 -26.42 -21.28
C LEU A 558 -13.08 -24.96 -21.72
N ILE A 559 -13.10 -24.72 -23.03
CA ILE A 559 -13.46 -23.41 -23.60
C ILE A 559 -14.57 -23.60 -24.64
N SER A 560 -15.48 -22.63 -24.69
CA SER A 560 -16.51 -22.52 -25.72
C SER A 560 -16.09 -21.45 -26.72
N VAL A 561 -16.08 -21.80 -28.00
CA VAL A 561 -15.52 -20.97 -29.06
C VAL A 561 -16.51 -20.85 -30.20
N LYS A 562 -16.63 -19.64 -30.75
CA LYS A 562 -17.36 -19.39 -31.99
C LYS A 562 -16.36 -19.39 -33.12
N LEU A 563 -16.61 -20.20 -34.14
CA LEU A 563 -15.85 -20.20 -35.37
C LEU A 563 -16.18 -18.91 -36.15
N HIS A 564 -15.13 -18.20 -36.52
CA HIS A 564 -15.20 -17.04 -37.40
C HIS A 564 -14.52 -17.39 -38.72
N ASP A 565 -15.19 -17.18 -39.85
CA ASP A 565 -14.71 -17.60 -41.18
C ASP A 565 -13.28 -17.10 -41.48
N LYS A 566 -12.97 -15.85 -41.10
CA LYS A 566 -11.65 -15.23 -41.25
C LYS A 566 -10.77 -15.28 -39.98
N GLY A 567 -11.22 -15.98 -38.93
CA GLY A 567 -10.56 -16.00 -37.63
C GLY A 567 -9.44 -17.02 -37.57
N TYR A 568 -8.19 -16.58 -37.46
CA TYR A 568 -7.04 -17.49 -37.49
C TYR A 568 -7.04 -18.51 -36.34
N ILE A 569 -7.13 -18.03 -35.08
CA ILE A 569 -7.06 -18.92 -33.91
C ILE A 569 -8.31 -19.78 -33.76
N SER A 570 -9.50 -19.25 -34.08
CA SER A 570 -10.75 -20.04 -34.04
C SER A 570 -10.75 -21.19 -35.05
N ASN A 571 -10.27 -20.94 -36.28
CA ASN A 571 -10.12 -22.00 -37.28
C ASN A 571 -9.06 -23.03 -36.86
N ARG A 572 -7.91 -22.56 -36.36
CA ARG A 572 -6.86 -23.45 -35.83
C ARG A 572 -7.41 -24.36 -34.74
N LEU A 573 -8.14 -23.82 -33.76
CA LEU A 573 -8.74 -24.58 -32.67
C LEU A 573 -9.79 -25.59 -33.16
N ASN A 574 -10.66 -25.21 -34.10
CA ASN A 574 -11.67 -26.11 -34.68
C ASN A 574 -11.03 -27.28 -35.44
N ASN A 575 -9.88 -27.05 -36.07
CA ASN A 575 -9.19 -28.06 -36.87
C ASN A 575 -8.33 -29.03 -36.05
N LEU A 576 -8.09 -28.77 -34.76
CA LEU A 576 -7.36 -29.70 -33.90
C LEU A 576 -8.15 -31.00 -33.69
N ASN A 577 -7.44 -32.12 -33.71
CA ASN A 577 -7.95 -33.45 -33.42
C ASN A 577 -7.57 -33.90 -32.02
N ILE A 578 -8.24 -34.93 -31.51
CA ILE A 578 -7.90 -35.52 -30.21
C ILE A 578 -6.45 -36.04 -30.26
N GLY A 579 -5.66 -35.71 -29.24
CA GLY A 579 -4.22 -36.00 -29.18
C GLY A 579 -3.31 -34.88 -29.68
N ASP A 580 -3.85 -33.89 -30.42
CA ASP A 580 -3.05 -32.76 -30.88
C ASP A 580 -2.57 -31.90 -29.72
N LYS A 581 -1.39 -31.29 -29.89
CA LYS A 581 -0.76 -30.42 -28.88
C LYS A 581 -0.81 -28.96 -29.29
N ILE A 582 -1.10 -28.10 -28.31
CA ILE A 582 -1.12 -26.64 -28.47
C ILE A 582 -0.40 -25.96 -27.31
N GLU A 583 0.39 -24.93 -27.62
CA GLU A 583 1.02 -24.10 -26.60
C GLU A 583 0.11 -22.95 -26.19
N CYS A 584 -0.12 -22.81 -24.88
CA CYS A 584 -0.95 -21.75 -24.32
C CYS A 584 -0.35 -21.18 -23.03
N SER A 585 -0.78 -19.99 -22.66
CA SER A 585 -0.50 -19.38 -21.35
C SER A 585 -1.78 -19.25 -20.53
N ILE A 586 -1.66 -19.25 -19.20
CA ILE A 586 -2.79 -18.99 -18.29
C ILE A 586 -2.70 -17.56 -17.77
N VAL A 587 -3.78 -16.80 -17.93
CA VAL A 587 -3.96 -15.46 -17.37
C VAL A 587 -4.92 -15.53 -16.20
N LYS A 588 -4.48 -15.06 -15.03
CA LYS A 588 -5.27 -15.09 -13.80
C LYS A 588 -6.32 -13.98 -13.81
N ASN A 589 -7.59 -14.37 -13.83
CA ASN A 589 -8.71 -13.44 -13.71
C ASN A 589 -9.35 -13.60 -12.33
N LYS A 590 -8.73 -12.99 -11.31
CA LYS A 590 -9.23 -13.09 -9.93
C LYS A 590 -10.56 -12.36 -9.74
N GLY A 591 -10.86 -11.37 -10.58
CA GLY A 591 -12.09 -10.57 -10.52
C GLY A 591 -13.32 -11.30 -11.04
N PHE A 592 -13.14 -12.37 -11.81
CA PHE A 592 -14.22 -13.16 -12.37
C PHE A 592 -14.11 -14.63 -11.94
N ARG A 593 -14.44 -14.90 -10.69
CA ARG A 593 -14.50 -16.26 -10.12
C ARG A 593 -15.73 -16.39 -9.26
N LEU A 594 -16.18 -17.62 -9.02
CA LEU A 594 -17.29 -17.85 -8.09
C LEU A 594 -16.99 -17.23 -6.72
N PRO A 595 -17.89 -16.37 -6.20
CA PRO A 595 -17.73 -15.72 -4.91
C PRO A 595 -17.89 -16.73 -3.77
N LYS A 596 -16.85 -16.89 -2.94
CA LYS A 596 -16.86 -17.87 -1.83
C LYS A 596 -17.93 -17.64 -0.76
N LYS A 597 -18.45 -16.41 -0.64
CA LYS A 597 -19.34 -16.00 0.46
C LYS A 597 -20.79 -15.74 0.01
N ALA A 598 -21.08 -15.76 -1.30
CA ALA A 598 -22.42 -15.48 -1.79
C ALA A 598 -23.23 -16.77 -1.81
N LYS A 599 -24.38 -16.77 -1.13
CA LYS A 599 -25.30 -17.92 -1.14
C LYS A 599 -26.03 -18.05 -2.47
N ASN A 600 -26.38 -16.94 -3.11
CA ASN A 600 -27.10 -16.92 -4.39
C ASN A 600 -26.24 -16.23 -5.47
N VAL A 601 -26.12 -16.85 -6.64
CA VAL A 601 -25.35 -16.30 -7.77
C VAL A 601 -26.14 -16.43 -9.07
N VAL A 602 -26.34 -15.30 -9.75
CA VAL A 602 -26.97 -15.23 -11.07
C VAL A 602 -25.88 -15.22 -12.13
N LEU A 603 -25.90 -16.20 -13.03
CA LEU A 603 -24.95 -16.35 -14.13
C LEU A 603 -25.66 -15.94 -15.43
N ILE A 604 -25.19 -14.88 -16.10
CA ILE A 604 -25.79 -14.35 -17.32
C ILE A 604 -24.82 -14.55 -18.48
N ALA A 605 -25.19 -15.37 -19.44
CA ALA A 605 -24.36 -15.68 -20.60
C ALA A 605 -25.11 -15.49 -21.93
N THR A 606 -24.38 -15.17 -22.99
CA THR A 606 -24.87 -15.32 -24.37
C THR A 606 -23.90 -16.11 -25.22
N GLY A 607 -24.44 -17.06 -26.01
CA GLY A 607 -23.64 -17.93 -26.87
C GLY A 607 -22.49 -18.59 -26.11
N THR A 608 -21.27 -18.34 -26.56
CA THR A 608 -20.03 -18.92 -26.02
C THR A 608 -19.63 -18.38 -24.64
N GLY A 609 -20.27 -17.30 -24.16
CA GLY A 609 -20.07 -16.76 -22.81
C GLY A 609 -20.44 -17.74 -21.69
N ILE A 610 -21.10 -18.87 -22.02
CA ILE A 610 -21.39 -19.95 -21.07
C ILE A 610 -20.14 -20.74 -20.65
N GLY A 611 -19.06 -20.72 -21.44
CA GLY A 611 -17.83 -21.50 -21.21
C GLY A 611 -17.30 -21.51 -19.77
N PRO A 612 -17.03 -20.35 -19.14
CA PRO A 612 -16.54 -20.31 -17.77
C PRO A 612 -17.58 -20.84 -16.77
N TYR A 613 -18.88 -20.65 -17.04
CA TYR A 613 -19.94 -21.11 -16.15
C TYR A 613 -20.07 -22.62 -16.10
N LEU A 614 -19.82 -23.33 -17.21
CA LEU A 614 -19.78 -24.80 -17.23
C LEU A 614 -18.78 -25.33 -16.18
N GLY A 615 -17.62 -24.70 -16.06
CA GLY A 615 -16.64 -25.06 -15.04
C GLY A 615 -17.00 -24.55 -13.64
N MET A 616 -17.58 -23.35 -13.52
CA MET A 616 -18.01 -22.81 -12.23
C MET A 616 -19.08 -23.70 -11.58
N MET A 617 -20.07 -24.18 -12.35
CA MET A 617 -21.08 -25.11 -11.85
C MET A 617 -20.45 -26.41 -11.35
N HIS A 618 -19.48 -26.93 -12.08
CA HIS A 618 -18.73 -28.12 -11.67
C HIS A 618 -17.92 -27.89 -10.36
N GLU A 619 -17.29 -26.71 -10.20
CA GLU A 619 -16.54 -26.35 -9.00
C GLU A 619 -17.43 -25.95 -7.78
N ASN A 620 -18.74 -25.71 -8.00
CA ASN A 620 -19.65 -25.18 -6.99
C ASN A 620 -19.81 -26.11 -5.78
N ASN A 621 -19.98 -27.42 -6.01
CA ASN A 621 -20.20 -28.43 -4.96
C ASN A 621 -21.32 -28.04 -3.97
N LYS A 622 -22.47 -27.58 -4.49
CA LYS A 622 -23.64 -27.12 -3.70
C LYS A 622 -23.35 -26.01 -2.66
N LYS A 623 -22.30 -25.21 -2.85
CA LYS A 623 -21.95 -24.12 -1.91
C LYS A 623 -22.77 -22.86 -2.11
N SER A 624 -23.22 -22.63 -3.34
CA SER A 624 -24.04 -21.50 -3.74
C SER A 624 -25.17 -21.97 -4.64
N ASP A 625 -26.34 -21.36 -4.51
CA ASP A 625 -27.47 -21.52 -5.40
C ASP A 625 -27.19 -20.75 -6.70
N LEU A 626 -26.90 -21.49 -7.78
CA LEU A 626 -26.59 -20.92 -9.08
C LEU A 626 -27.86 -20.83 -9.95
N HIS A 627 -28.11 -19.67 -10.55
CA HIS A 627 -29.20 -19.44 -11.49
C HIS A 627 -28.62 -19.01 -12.84
N LEU A 628 -28.75 -19.85 -13.87
CA LEU A 628 -28.21 -19.59 -15.20
C LEU A 628 -29.26 -18.97 -16.12
N TYR A 629 -28.95 -17.82 -16.70
CA TYR A 629 -29.68 -17.16 -17.76
C TYR A 629 -28.80 -17.22 -19.01
N TRP A 630 -29.25 -17.94 -20.03
CA TRP A 630 -28.49 -18.10 -21.26
C TRP A 630 -29.28 -17.64 -22.49
N GLY A 631 -28.66 -16.80 -23.31
CA GLY A 631 -29.22 -16.33 -24.57
C GLY A 631 -28.58 -16.99 -25.80
N GLY A 632 -29.41 -17.46 -26.72
CA GLY A 632 -29.02 -18.11 -27.98
C GLY A 632 -29.94 -17.75 -29.15
N ARG A 633 -29.69 -18.36 -30.31
CA ARG A 633 -30.56 -18.19 -31.48
C ARG A 633 -31.76 -19.13 -31.43
N LYS A 634 -31.51 -20.44 -31.41
CA LYS A 634 -32.54 -21.48 -31.41
C LYS A 634 -32.30 -22.46 -30.29
N LYS A 635 -33.24 -23.37 -30.03
CA LYS A 635 -33.09 -24.43 -29.03
C LYS A 635 -31.92 -25.35 -29.38
N GLU A 636 -31.69 -25.61 -30.67
CA GLU A 636 -30.55 -26.43 -31.13
C GLU A 636 -29.21 -25.82 -30.75
N SER A 637 -29.12 -24.49 -30.68
CA SER A 637 -27.91 -23.78 -30.24
C SER A 637 -27.48 -24.15 -28.82
N PHE A 638 -28.44 -24.57 -27.98
CA PHE A 638 -28.18 -24.98 -26.61
C PHE A 638 -27.81 -26.46 -26.48
N ASN A 639 -28.08 -27.29 -27.50
CA ASN A 639 -27.84 -28.73 -27.45
C ASN A 639 -26.37 -29.07 -27.15
N LEU A 640 -25.44 -28.25 -27.62
CA LEU A 640 -24.00 -28.36 -27.34
C LEU A 640 -23.67 -28.37 -25.83
N TYR A 641 -24.48 -27.71 -25.00
CA TYR A 641 -24.27 -27.59 -23.55
C TYR A 641 -25.27 -28.40 -22.73
N LYS A 642 -26.36 -28.87 -23.35
CA LYS A 642 -27.52 -29.44 -22.66
C LYS A 642 -27.13 -30.59 -21.73
N LYS A 643 -26.32 -31.54 -22.22
CA LYS A 643 -25.90 -32.71 -21.43
C LYS A 643 -25.17 -32.31 -20.15
N GLU A 644 -24.23 -31.39 -20.25
CA GLU A 644 -23.46 -30.88 -19.12
C GLU A 644 -24.34 -30.10 -18.13
N ILE A 645 -25.28 -29.29 -18.64
CA ILE A 645 -26.21 -28.51 -17.80
C ILE A 645 -27.20 -29.39 -17.06
N ASP A 646 -27.83 -30.34 -17.75
CA ASP A 646 -28.79 -31.29 -17.15
C ASP A 646 -28.11 -32.07 -16.01
N ALA A 647 -26.87 -32.53 -16.23
CA ALA A 647 -26.09 -33.20 -15.19
C ALA A 647 -25.80 -32.29 -13.98
N GLN A 648 -25.66 -30.97 -14.13
CA GLN A 648 -25.48 -30.06 -12.99
C GLN A 648 -26.79 -29.73 -12.26
N LEU A 649 -27.93 -29.72 -12.98
CA LEU A 649 -29.26 -29.62 -12.38
C LEU A 649 -29.55 -30.86 -11.52
N GLU A 650 -29.35 -32.06 -12.06
CA GLU A 650 -29.53 -33.33 -11.34
C GLU A 650 -28.62 -33.43 -10.11
N LYS A 651 -27.36 -32.98 -10.23
CA LYS A 651 -26.42 -32.92 -9.10
C LYS A 651 -26.74 -31.82 -8.09
N GLY A 652 -27.69 -30.92 -8.36
CA GLY A 652 -28.03 -29.77 -7.51
C GLY A 652 -26.93 -28.69 -7.44
N ASN A 653 -26.00 -28.69 -8.40
CA ASN A 653 -24.99 -27.64 -8.52
C ASN A 653 -25.53 -26.40 -9.26
N LEU A 654 -26.59 -26.57 -10.06
CA LEU A 654 -27.38 -25.50 -10.68
C LEU A 654 -28.82 -25.61 -10.16
N VAL A 655 -29.43 -24.49 -9.79
CA VAL A 655 -30.79 -24.45 -9.22
C VAL A 655 -31.84 -24.16 -10.28
N SER A 656 -31.53 -23.26 -11.23
CA SER A 656 -32.47 -22.95 -12.31
C SER A 656 -31.77 -22.56 -13.59
N LEU A 657 -32.43 -22.84 -14.71
CA LEU A 657 -32.03 -22.45 -16.06
C LEU A 657 -33.15 -21.62 -16.71
N ARG A 658 -32.79 -20.47 -17.29
CA ARG A 658 -33.67 -19.65 -18.14
C ARG A 658 -33.02 -19.43 -19.49
N LEU A 659 -33.76 -19.73 -20.56
CA LEU A 659 -33.29 -19.58 -21.93
C LEU A 659 -33.96 -18.38 -22.60
N ALA A 660 -33.18 -17.57 -23.32
CA ALA A 660 -33.66 -16.52 -24.21
C ALA A 660 -33.30 -16.87 -25.65
N LEU A 661 -34.29 -17.27 -26.46
CA LEU A 661 -34.08 -17.79 -27.81
C LEU A 661 -34.58 -16.77 -28.84
N SER A 662 -33.64 -16.11 -29.52
CA SER A 662 -33.94 -14.96 -30.39
C SER A 662 -34.58 -15.30 -31.75
N GLN A 663 -34.62 -16.58 -32.14
CA GLN A 663 -35.09 -17.04 -33.46
C GLN A 663 -36.11 -18.21 -33.39
N GLU A 664 -36.65 -18.53 -32.21
CA GLU A 664 -37.69 -19.58 -32.05
C GLU A 664 -39.11 -19.08 -32.33
N GLN A 665 -39.34 -17.79 -32.16
CA GLN A 665 -40.66 -17.19 -32.26
C GLN A 665 -40.63 -15.91 -33.10
N LYS A 666 -41.81 -15.42 -33.50
CA LYS A 666 -41.96 -14.25 -34.39
C LYS A 666 -41.32 -12.97 -33.79
N GLU A 667 -41.39 -12.81 -32.47
CA GLU A 667 -40.76 -11.70 -31.74
C GLU A 667 -39.44 -12.10 -31.09
N LYS A 668 -38.36 -11.33 -31.33
CA LYS A 668 -37.04 -11.68 -30.82
C LYS A 668 -36.98 -11.62 -29.29
N LEU A 669 -36.76 -12.77 -28.66
CA LEU A 669 -36.52 -12.85 -27.21
C LEU A 669 -35.02 -12.78 -26.90
N TYR A 670 -34.57 -11.66 -26.35
CA TYR A 670 -33.21 -11.49 -25.88
C TYR A 670 -33.10 -11.65 -24.36
N ILE A 671 -31.86 -11.80 -23.89
CA ILE A 671 -31.58 -12.06 -22.47
C ILE A 671 -32.13 -10.96 -21.55
N GLN A 672 -32.07 -9.69 -21.96
CA GLN A 672 -32.62 -8.57 -21.19
C GLN A 672 -34.14 -8.64 -21.00
N HIS A 673 -34.88 -9.27 -21.93
CA HIS A 673 -36.33 -9.45 -21.77
C HIS A 673 -36.61 -10.46 -20.64
N VAL A 674 -35.89 -11.58 -20.62
CA VAL A 674 -36.01 -12.59 -19.56
C VAL A 674 -35.54 -12.05 -18.20
N LEU A 675 -34.49 -11.21 -18.17
CA LEU A 675 -34.06 -10.53 -16.94
C LEU A 675 -35.13 -9.55 -16.43
N LYS A 676 -35.86 -8.87 -17.32
CA LYS A 676 -36.95 -7.96 -16.97
C LYS A 676 -38.10 -8.69 -16.27
N GLU A 677 -38.48 -9.86 -16.80
CA GLU A 677 -39.49 -10.74 -16.19
C GLU A 677 -39.09 -11.17 -14.78
N ASP A 678 -37.83 -11.58 -14.59
CA ASP A 678 -37.29 -12.03 -13.30
C ASP A 678 -36.72 -10.88 -12.44
N GLY A 679 -37.06 -9.63 -12.76
CA GLY A 679 -36.44 -8.45 -12.15
C GLY A 679 -36.60 -8.41 -10.63
N GLU A 680 -37.77 -8.80 -10.10
CA GLU A 680 -38.02 -8.86 -8.66
C GLU A 680 -37.09 -9.88 -7.97
N LYS A 681 -36.99 -11.10 -8.51
CA LYS A 681 -36.11 -12.16 -8.00
C LYS A 681 -34.64 -11.73 -8.03
N ILE A 682 -34.17 -11.14 -9.13
CA ILE A 682 -32.80 -10.65 -9.27
C ILE A 682 -32.53 -9.54 -8.23
N SER A 683 -33.51 -8.67 -8.01
CA SER A 683 -33.39 -7.59 -7.03
C SER A 683 -33.26 -8.12 -5.59
N GLU A 684 -34.01 -9.17 -5.25
CA GLU A 684 -33.93 -9.84 -3.94
C GLU A 684 -32.57 -10.49 -3.72
N ILE A 685 -32.03 -11.18 -4.74
CA ILE A 685 -30.68 -11.75 -4.70
C ILE A 685 -29.65 -10.66 -4.40
N LEU A 686 -29.71 -9.52 -5.10
CA LEU A 686 -28.80 -8.39 -4.88
C LEU A 686 -28.98 -7.74 -3.50
N LYS A 687 -30.22 -7.63 -3.01
CA LYS A 687 -30.53 -7.14 -1.64
C LYS A 687 -29.90 -8.05 -0.57
N ASN A 688 -29.95 -9.36 -0.78
CA ASN A 688 -29.46 -10.39 0.14
C ASN A 688 -27.98 -10.75 -0.06
N LYS A 689 -27.17 -9.80 -0.58
CA LYS A 689 -25.71 -9.95 -0.81
C LYS A 689 -25.34 -11.10 -1.78
N GLY A 690 -26.24 -11.47 -2.67
CA GLY A 690 -25.94 -12.33 -3.81
C GLY A 690 -25.12 -11.60 -4.88
N VAL A 691 -24.69 -12.34 -5.90
CA VAL A 691 -23.80 -11.82 -6.95
C VAL A 691 -24.38 -12.11 -8.33
N VAL A 692 -24.35 -11.12 -9.21
CA VAL A 692 -24.64 -11.27 -10.65
C VAL A 692 -23.32 -11.36 -11.41
N MET A 693 -23.18 -12.33 -12.30
CA MET A 693 -22.01 -12.51 -13.16
C MET A 693 -22.47 -12.42 -14.62
N ILE A 694 -21.74 -11.69 -15.45
CA ILE A 694 -22.08 -11.48 -16.87
C ILE A 694 -20.89 -11.90 -17.75
N CYS A 695 -21.13 -12.77 -18.74
CA CYS A 695 -20.12 -13.20 -19.71
C CYS A 695 -20.69 -13.30 -21.14
N GLY A 696 -19.97 -12.78 -22.13
CA GLY A 696 -20.40 -12.80 -23.53
C GLY A 696 -19.91 -11.58 -24.30
N SER A 697 -20.70 -11.12 -25.27
CA SER A 697 -20.31 -9.99 -26.11
C SER A 697 -20.46 -8.65 -25.39
N VAL A 698 -19.63 -7.67 -25.79
CA VAL A 698 -19.73 -6.28 -25.29
C VAL A 698 -21.09 -5.64 -25.62
N VAL A 699 -21.69 -6.00 -26.76
CA VAL A 699 -23.03 -5.53 -27.14
C VAL A 699 -24.07 -6.03 -26.13
N MET A 700 -24.02 -7.31 -25.78
CA MET A 700 -24.90 -7.88 -24.76
C MET A 700 -24.66 -7.24 -23.39
N GLN A 701 -23.39 -7.02 -23.02
CA GLN A 701 -23.04 -6.42 -21.74
C GLN A 701 -23.77 -5.08 -21.56
N LYS A 702 -23.75 -4.20 -22.57
CA LYS A 702 -24.42 -2.90 -22.52
C LYS A 702 -25.92 -3.05 -22.22
N GLU A 703 -26.62 -3.85 -23.02
CA GLU A 703 -28.07 -4.07 -22.87
C GLU A 703 -28.43 -4.70 -21.53
N VAL A 704 -27.67 -5.70 -21.07
CA VAL A 704 -27.87 -6.33 -19.77
C VAL A 704 -27.60 -5.34 -18.63
N THR A 705 -26.56 -4.54 -18.71
CA THR A 705 -26.28 -3.54 -17.66
C THR A 705 -27.34 -2.45 -17.59
N ASN A 706 -27.88 -2.01 -18.73
CA ASN A 706 -28.98 -1.05 -18.76
C ASN A 706 -30.23 -1.66 -18.10
N MET A 707 -30.59 -2.88 -18.48
CA MET A 707 -31.73 -3.59 -17.90
C MET A 707 -31.57 -3.83 -16.39
N LEU A 708 -30.38 -4.25 -15.95
CA LEU A 708 -30.11 -4.44 -14.53
C LEU A 708 -30.16 -3.12 -13.75
N ASP A 709 -29.76 -2.01 -14.35
CA ASP A 709 -29.90 -0.67 -13.75
C ASP A 709 -31.36 -0.25 -13.61
N GLU A 710 -32.20 -0.51 -14.62
CA GLU A 710 -33.65 -0.32 -14.53
C GLU A 710 -34.27 -1.16 -13.40
N ILE A 711 -33.90 -2.44 -13.30
CA ILE A 711 -34.35 -3.35 -12.23
C ILE A 711 -33.91 -2.82 -10.86
N CYS A 712 -32.64 -2.44 -10.70
CA CYS A 712 -32.12 -1.91 -9.43
C CYS A 712 -32.83 -0.60 -9.03
N LYS A 713 -33.06 0.31 -9.98
CA LYS A 713 -33.77 1.58 -9.72
C LYS A 713 -35.22 1.32 -9.34
N LYS A 714 -35.91 0.41 -10.04
CA LYS A 714 -37.32 0.08 -9.79
C LYS A 714 -37.52 -0.53 -8.40
N TYR A 715 -36.79 -1.60 -8.08
CA TYR A 715 -37.02 -2.45 -6.90
C TYR A 715 -36.15 -2.09 -5.68
N LEU A 716 -34.92 -1.60 -5.89
CA LEU A 716 -33.95 -1.37 -4.81
C LEU A 716 -33.68 0.11 -4.53
N LYS A 717 -34.26 1.00 -5.34
CA LYS A 717 -34.09 2.47 -5.27
C LYS A 717 -32.61 2.90 -5.30
N LYS A 718 -31.77 2.12 -5.97
CA LYS A 718 -30.33 2.36 -6.13
C LYS A 718 -29.92 2.04 -7.57
N SER A 719 -28.89 2.69 -8.09
CA SER A 719 -28.32 2.34 -9.40
C SER A 719 -27.57 1.00 -9.35
N LEU A 720 -27.40 0.36 -10.51
CA LEU A 720 -26.56 -0.83 -10.68
C LEU A 720 -25.13 -0.57 -10.19
N SER A 721 -24.63 0.65 -10.37
CA SER A 721 -23.29 1.06 -9.93
C SER A 721 -23.08 0.89 -8.42
N TYR A 722 -24.12 1.05 -7.59
CA TYR A 722 -24.04 0.75 -6.15
C TYR A 722 -23.65 -0.71 -5.89
N TYR A 723 -24.20 -1.64 -6.66
CA TYR A 723 -23.96 -3.08 -6.52
C TYR A 723 -22.63 -3.50 -7.17
N GLN A 724 -22.27 -2.90 -8.31
CA GLN A 724 -20.94 -3.06 -8.91
C GLN A 724 -19.83 -2.68 -7.93
N ASN A 725 -19.97 -1.56 -7.22
CA ASN A 725 -19.01 -1.07 -6.22
C ASN A 725 -18.86 -1.99 -5.00
N LYS A 726 -19.87 -2.83 -4.72
CA LYS A 726 -19.86 -3.83 -3.65
C LYS A 726 -19.38 -5.21 -4.11
N SER A 727 -18.84 -5.32 -5.33
CA SER A 727 -18.48 -6.60 -5.96
C SER A 727 -19.67 -7.58 -6.05
N ALA A 728 -20.89 -7.05 -6.10
CA ALA A 728 -22.11 -7.83 -6.29
C ALA A 728 -22.46 -8.01 -7.79
N VAL A 729 -21.71 -7.37 -8.69
CA VAL A 729 -21.83 -7.57 -10.14
C VAL A 729 -20.43 -7.75 -10.73
N LEU A 730 -20.16 -8.89 -11.36
CA LEU A 730 -18.88 -9.28 -11.96
C LEU A 730 -19.06 -9.46 -13.47
N MET A 731 -18.07 -9.05 -14.28
CA MET A 731 -18.20 -9.07 -15.74
C MET A 731 -16.91 -9.58 -16.40
N ASP A 732 -17.05 -10.42 -17.42
CA ASP A 732 -15.98 -10.90 -18.33
C ASP A 732 -16.55 -10.94 -19.77
N CYS A 733 -16.59 -9.78 -20.42
CA CYS A 733 -17.19 -9.60 -21.76
C CYS A 733 -16.16 -9.05 -22.75
N TYR A 734 -16.17 -9.54 -23.99
CA TYR A 734 -15.16 -9.23 -25.02
C TYR A 734 -15.67 -9.42 -26.45
#